data_AF-B8C4R6-F1
#
_entry.id   AF-B8C4R6-F1
#
_cell.length_a   1.000
_cell.length_b   1.000
_cell.length_c   1.000
_cell.angle_alpha   90.00
_cell.angle_beta   90.00
_cell.angle_gamma   90.00
#
_symmetry.space_group_name_H-M   'P 1'
#
loop_
_entity.id
_entity.type
_entity.pdbx_description
1 polymer ?
#
loop_
_entity_poly.entity_id
_entity_poly.type
_entity_poly.pdbx_seq_one_letter_code
_entity_poly.pdbx_strand_id
1 'polypeptide(L)'
;MKSALTSTCLLIGLACSAANKTSINARLPIFSANVEISDQKLELFELFEGVEPADAVHAFVNYHNLTEGHRSVILKEACSVVECKRSEPVIWEKSIRIDEKWDTRVEILRGQEPSDVIYASLRPYAIPYSSKKRVFEEVKKAGIPYTRESALVFSQNIFLEDNSFTGLFTMYDDGSEPIDVVYDFAEKHSIEAHFEPLSKALLPKLCELVSCQREIPVVWKSAITREDGEHLGSLGILRGDEPIDSIDHFIQTISPSDVVNPLGFRQQLLVAVCKSIECTRSTPVVYRKSINDSNGKRIGDVEILEDEEVIDGVVRFIRKSKLDTDEIALKNHMLQEACRVNRVKCTRNVGVIFSHNITKEDGSFISTLTVFENEEPADKVYRWCQDNNVNLVYMENIINTVCESDLVICHRREPVYFSIPISGPEGERIDTFQIKVAHEPVDEMYRFFAKNGLFQKGWEFKAFVNQICNQPAVDCRRRKAVKHFDKNFTMGGLDLGQLVIWEDEEVVDVLYNIRQRYNLTLDDQTRSLSEICKSSEVYCKRAKAVIYRKTDITKLDFEKFGNETCRRQFVGFKFTSSFANLPLGGKLAEFLKEDPAKSAVEHPLFCVIVLLVLQVVLQLLALLTIVKKKLLPHLLQRIVVSIWLLVAVSVLQAVLVEPNADIDQAMHTYEGRLPDIVIYEDEEPVDVLLKWGKEASKEHHPIVREPIYWELLDELCNKTEGLTCSRMRAWEFLYPIDVYNPLVDPISGEDCHTIMHGKSNSCLEKEAQKFCDRLWPTPNNCVNDITLHMGTQMEMVDQKRLDAKCSYKRFGLEMDAPGRELYKKAASVVRSRGMNMSPFRRVDNERLQKLTQASILSPRSRIQKQGNG
;
A
#
# COMPACT_ATOMS: atom_id res chain seq x y z
N MET A 1 -91.22 -4.94 19.40
CA MET A 1 -91.91 -6.03 20.13
C MET A 1 -91.42 -6.02 21.58
N LYS A 2 -92.32 -5.69 22.54
CA LYS A 2 -92.21 -5.74 24.02
C LYS A 2 -91.04 -4.97 24.66
N SER A 3 -91.14 -4.12 25.68
CA SER A 3 -92.20 -3.50 26.53
C SER A 3 -91.43 -2.43 27.32
N ALA A 4 -91.71 -1.13 27.26
CA ALA A 4 -92.71 -0.39 28.03
C ALA A 4 -92.70 -0.60 29.57
N LEU A 5 -92.54 0.54 30.27
CA LEU A 5 -93.08 0.95 31.58
C LEU A 5 -92.24 0.86 32.87
N THR A 6 -92.43 1.93 33.67
CA THR A 6 -92.08 2.21 35.09
C THR A 6 -90.65 2.69 35.38
N SER A 7 -90.38 3.67 36.25
CA SER A 7 -91.21 4.67 36.98
C SER A 7 -90.26 5.68 37.64
N THR A 8 -90.74 6.91 37.73
CA THR A 8 -90.22 8.05 38.50
C THR A 8 -90.11 7.73 40.01
N CYS A 9 -88.95 7.99 40.62
CA CYS A 9 -88.73 8.46 42.01
C CYS A 9 -87.26 8.22 42.42
N LEU A 10 -86.46 9.28 42.59
CA LEU A 10 -85.35 9.24 43.54
C LEU A 10 -84.95 10.69 43.93
N LEU A 11 -85.72 11.23 44.87
CA LEU A 11 -85.31 12.33 45.74
C LEU A 11 -85.11 11.69 47.12
N ILE A 12 -83.90 11.89 47.67
CA ILE A 12 -83.47 11.58 49.05
C ILE A 12 -83.29 10.07 49.36
N GLY A 13 -82.10 9.56 49.02
CA GLY A 13 -81.57 8.29 49.51
C GLY A 13 -80.33 8.51 50.37
N LEU A 14 -80.50 8.84 51.64
CA LEU A 14 -79.49 8.63 52.67
C LEU A 14 -79.48 7.13 52.98
N ALA A 15 -78.53 6.41 52.39
CA ALA A 15 -78.32 5.00 52.68
C ALA A 15 -77.67 4.85 54.06
N CYS A 16 -78.49 4.56 55.06
CA CYS A 16 -78.07 3.82 56.25
C CYS A 16 -77.45 2.49 55.81
N SER A 17 -76.17 2.28 56.15
CA SER A 17 -75.51 1.00 56.04
C SER A 17 -76.19 -0.04 56.95
N ALA A 18 -76.25 -1.27 56.47
CA ALA A 18 -76.97 -2.39 57.08
C ALA A 18 -76.50 -2.67 58.51
N ALA A 19 -77.31 -2.27 59.49
CA ALA A 19 -77.25 -2.78 60.85
C ALA A 19 -77.74 -4.24 60.85
N ASN A 20 -76.78 -5.16 60.85
CA ASN A 20 -77.00 -6.55 61.19
C ASN A 20 -77.58 -6.58 62.61
N LYS A 21 -78.86 -6.97 62.77
CA LYS A 21 -79.57 -7.09 64.06
C LYS A 21 -78.87 -8.13 64.94
N THR A 22 -77.82 -7.69 65.60
CA THR A 22 -77.18 -8.35 66.73
C THR A 22 -77.52 -7.51 67.94
N SER A 23 -78.13 -8.17 68.93
CA SER A 23 -78.32 -7.73 70.32
C SER A 23 -77.67 -6.39 70.67
N ILE A 24 -78.47 -5.33 70.79
CA ILE A 24 -78.04 -4.03 71.33
C ILE A 24 -77.70 -4.25 72.81
N ASN A 25 -76.48 -4.69 73.09
CA ASN A 25 -75.83 -4.30 74.33
C ASN A 25 -75.65 -2.79 74.20
N ALA A 26 -76.44 -2.02 74.94
CA ALA A 26 -76.29 -0.59 75.06
C ALA A 26 -74.85 -0.31 75.53
N ARG A 27 -73.96 -0.03 74.60
CA ARG A 27 -72.59 0.37 74.91
C ARG A 27 -72.73 1.75 75.56
N LEU A 28 -72.34 1.83 76.83
CA LEU A 28 -72.29 3.11 77.52
C LEU A 28 -71.31 4.03 76.77
N PRO A 29 -71.67 5.32 76.56
CA PRO A 29 -70.74 6.26 75.96
C PRO A 29 -69.51 6.40 76.85
N ILE A 30 -68.33 6.43 76.24
CA ILE A 30 -67.05 6.64 76.93
C ILE A 30 -66.84 8.10 77.32
N PHE A 31 -67.57 9.01 76.67
CA PHE A 31 -67.63 10.42 77.01
C PHE A 31 -69.00 10.97 76.65
N SER A 32 -69.56 11.79 77.53
CA SER A 32 -70.83 12.48 77.32
C SER A 32 -70.74 13.92 77.81
N ALA A 33 -71.12 14.89 76.99
CA ALA A 33 -71.09 16.30 77.36
C ALA A 33 -72.41 16.99 76.98
N ASN A 34 -72.92 17.83 77.90
CA ASN A 34 -74.04 18.71 77.59
C ASN A 34 -73.51 19.90 76.80
N VAL A 35 -73.95 20.06 75.56
CA VAL A 35 -73.57 21.19 74.72
C VAL A 35 -74.66 22.27 74.85
N GLU A 36 -74.34 23.40 75.47
CA GLU A 36 -75.25 24.54 75.62
C GLU A 36 -74.76 25.71 74.75
N ILE A 37 -75.62 26.23 73.87
CA ILE A 37 -75.31 27.37 72.99
C ILE A 37 -76.40 28.42 73.15
N SER A 38 -76.03 29.60 73.65
CA SER A 38 -76.89 30.80 73.70
C SER A 38 -78.31 30.54 74.20
N ASP A 39 -78.43 30.00 75.42
CA ASP A 39 -79.68 29.67 76.12
C ASP A 39 -80.53 28.52 75.52
N GLN A 40 -80.08 27.89 74.43
CA GLN A 40 -80.68 26.67 73.89
C GLN A 40 -79.86 25.45 74.31
N LYS A 41 -80.46 24.62 75.17
CA LYS A 41 -79.88 23.32 75.56
C LYS A 41 -80.02 22.36 74.38
N LEU A 42 -78.90 22.00 73.75
CA LEU A 42 -78.88 20.99 72.68
C LEU A 42 -78.93 19.59 73.28
N GLU A 43 -79.08 18.59 72.41
CA GLU A 43 -79.00 17.18 72.79
C GLU A 43 -77.61 16.85 73.38
N LEU A 44 -77.57 15.80 74.21
CA LEU A 44 -76.34 15.31 74.83
C LEU A 44 -75.40 14.79 73.73
N PHE A 45 -74.17 15.32 73.66
CA PHE A 45 -73.14 14.75 72.80
C PHE A 45 -72.61 13.47 73.43
N GLU A 46 -72.76 12.34 72.75
CA GLU A 46 -72.30 11.03 73.20
C GLU A 46 -71.21 10.49 72.27
N LEU A 47 -70.06 10.12 72.85
CA LEU A 47 -68.96 9.48 72.15
C LEU A 47 -68.86 8.02 72.57
N PHE A 48 -68.85 7.12 71.59
CA PHE A 48 -68.79 5.67 71.81
C PHE A 48 -67.37 5.11 71.60
N GLU A 49 -67.07 4.00 72.27
CA GLU A 49 -65.80 3.30 72.12
C GLU A 49 -65.53 2.88 70.67
N GLY A 50 -64.34 3.24 70.17
CA GLY A 50 -63.90 2.93 68.80
C GLY A 50 -64.24 3.98 67.75
N VAL A 51 -64.99 5.03 68.09
CA VAL A 51 -65.26 6.17 67.20
C VAL A 51 -64.24 7.29 67.46
N GLU A 52 -63.64 7.84 66.41
CA GLU A 52 -62.72 8.97 66.55
C GLU A 52 -63.49 10.22 67.00
N PRO A 53 -63.05 10.92 68.06
CA PRO A 53 -63.77 12.08 68.57
C PRO A 53 -63.99 13.17 67.52
N ALA A 54 -63.02 13.40 66.62
CA ALA A 54 -63.15 14.38 65.54
C ALA A 54 -64.34 14.12 64.61
N ASP A 55 -64.63 12.85 64.26
CA ASP A 55 -65.75 12.48 63.39
C ASP A 55 -67.08 12.63 64.11
N ALA A 56 -67.15 12.12 65.35
CA ALA A 56 -68.35 12.20 66.16
C ALA A 56 -68.76 13.66 66.40
N VAL A 57 -67.80 14.51 66.78
CA VAL A 57 -68.04 15.95 66.97
C VAL A 57 -68.44 16.61 65.66
N HIS A 58 -67.83 16.26 64.53
CA HIS A 58 -68.22 16.84 63.23
C HIS A 58 -69.65 16.44 62.81
N ALA A 59 -70.02 15.18 63.00
CA ALA A 59 -71.38 14.71 62.73
C ALA A 59 -72.40 15.43 63.61
N PHE A 60 -72.12 15.60 64.90
CA PHE A 60 -72.96 16.34 65.84
C PHE A 60 -73.10 17.82 65.46
N VAL A 61 -71.98 18.48 65.15
CA VAL A 61 -71.93 19.89 64.71
C VAL A 61 -72.74 20.09 63.42
N ASN A 62 -72.58 19.20 62.44
CA ASN A 62 -73.34 19.27 61.19
C ASN A 62 -74.84 19.02 61.42
N TYR A 63 -75.20 18.04 62.25
CA TYR A 63 -76.60 17.70 62.57
C TYR A 63 -77.33 18.87 63.24
N HIS A 64 -76.65 19.60 64.11
CA HIS A 64 -77.20 20.77 64.80
C HIS A 64 -76.90 22.10 64.10
N ASN A 65 -76.27 22.10 62.92
CA ASN A 65 -75.89 23.28 62.15
C ASN A 65 -75.05 24.29 62.96
N LEU A 66 -74.10 23.79 63.74
CA LEU A 66 -73.24 24.58 64.62
C LEU A 66 -72.02 25.15 63.88
N THR A 67 -71.50 26.29 64.37
CA THR A 67 -70.31 26.91 63.78
C THR A 67 -69.01 26.15 64.11
N GLU A 68 -67.95 26.41 63.34
CA GLU A 68 -66.62 25.82 63.54
C GLU A 68 -66.02 26.11 64.92
N GLY A 69 -66.37 27.25 65.51
CA GLY A 69 -65.97 27.59 66.87
C GLY A 69 -66.51 26.57 67.89
N HIS A 70 -67.77 26.16 67.75
CA HIS A 70 -68.36 25.14 68.63
C HIS A 70 -67.69 23.78 68.44
N ARG A 71 -67.41 23.39 67.19
CA ARG A 71 -66.68 22.16 66.88
C ARG A 71 -65.34 22.10 67.63
N SER A 72 -64.58 23.19 67.58
CA SER A 72 -63.26 23.27 68.23
C SER A 72 -63.35 23.13 69.75
N VAL A 73 -64.40 23.70 70.36
CA VAL A 73 -64.64 23.60 71.82
C VAL A 73 -65.02 22.18 72.22
N ILE A 74 -66.03 21.59 71.56
CA ILE A 74 -66.51 20.23 71.87
C ILE A 74 -65.40 19.21 71.63
N LEU A 75 -64.65 19.34 70.54
CA LEU A 75 -63.53 18.45 70.25
C LEU A 75 -62.42 18.57 71.31
N LYS A 76 -62.06 19.79 71.72
CA LYS A 76 -61.05 19.98 72.77
C LYS A 76 -61.47 19.34 74.10
N GLU A 77 -62.75 19.42 74.44
CA GLU A 77 -63.30 18.79 75.64
C GLU A 77 -63.28 17.26 75.52
N ALA A 78 -63.76 16.71 74.40
CA ALA A 78 -63.71 15.27 74.14
C ALA A 78 -62.27 14.72 74.15
N CYS A 79 -61.33 15.41 73.50
CA CYS A 79 -59.91 15.02 73.44
C CYS A 79 -59.18 15.12 74.78
N SER A 80 -59.75 15.80 75.78
CA SER A 80 -59.20 15.85 77.13
C SER A 80 -59.50 14.59 77.94
N VAL A 81 -60.52 13.84 77.52
CA VAL A 81 -60.99 12.62 78.19
C VAL A 81 -60.63 11.37 77.39
N VAL A 82 -60.70 11.45 76.05
CA VAL A 82 -60.43 10.35 75.12
C VAL A 82 -59.25 10.73 74.23
N GLU A 83 -58.32 9.80 74.00
CA GLU A 83 -57.19 10.03 73.11
C GLU A 83 -57.67 10.28 71.68
N CYS A 84 -57.47 11.51 71.20
CA CYS A 84 -57.73 11.87 69.80
C CYS A 84 -56.53 11.53 68.94
N LYS A 85 -56.76 10.72 67.91
CA LYS A 85 -55.73 10.42 66.90
C LYS A 85 -55.61 11.54 65.88
N ARG A 86 -56.68 12.33 65.68
CA ARG A 86 -56.69 13.47 64.75
C ARG A 86 -57.61 14.60 65.18
N SER A 87 -57.28 15.81 64.73
CA SER A 87 -58.06 17.02 64.99
C SER A 87 -59.08 17.33 63.90
N GLU A 88 -58.94 16.77 62.70
CA GLU A 88 -59.88 16.99 61.58
C GLU A 88 -60.73 15.75 61.33
N PRO A 89 -62.01 15.90 60.92
CA PRO A 89 -62.92 14.80 60.66
C PRO A 89 -62.68 14.20 59.27
N VAL A 90 -62.95 12.90 59.11
CA VAL A 90 -63.03 12.26 57.81
C VAL A 90 -64.32 12.71 57.14
N ILE A 91 -64.18 13.37 56.00
CA ILE A 91 -65.31 13.82 55.18
C ILE A 91 -65.61 12.84 54.05
N TRP A 92 -64.66 11.95 53.73
CA TRP A 92 -64.84 10.89 52.76
C TRP A 92 -63.90 9.72 53.05
N GLU A 93 -64.40 8.50 53.01
CA GLU A 93 -63.59 7.30 53.08
C GLU A 93 -64.03 6.26 52.04
N LYS A 94 -63.05 5.54 51.49
CA LYS A 94 -63.33 4.38 50.65
C LYS A 94 -62.24 3.32 50.78
N SER A 95 -62.67 2.06 50.87
CA SER A 95 -61.77 0.91 50.73
C SER A 95 -61.60 0.58 49.25
N ILE A 96 -60.37 0.54 48.78
CA ILE A 96 -59.99 0.26 47.40
C ILE A 96 -59.28 -1.08 47.38
N ARG A 97 -59.81 -1.98 46.56
CA ARG A 97 -59.23 -3.30 46.33
C ARG A 97 -58.32 -3.26 45.11
N ILE A 98 -57.04 -3.54 45.31
CA ILE A 98 -55.97 -3.49 44.30
C ILE A 98 -55.56 -4.93 43.97
N ASP A 99 -55.71 -5.31 42.69
CA ASP A 99 -55.30 -6.60 42.13
C ASP A 99 -55.75 -7.83 42.96
N GLU A 100 -56.93 -7.74 43.56
CA GLU A 100 -57.52 -8.73 44.49
C GLU A 100 -56.70 -9.07 45.75
N LYS A 101 -55.48 -8.53 45.88
CA LYS A 101 -54.49 -8.88 46.89
C LYS A 101 -54.39 -7.87 48.03
N TRP A 102 -54.64 -6.60 47.75
CA TRP A 102 -54.44 -5.53 48.72
C TRP A 102 -55.74 -4.75 48.88
N ASP A 103 -56.16 -4.57 50.12
CA ASP A 103 -57.21 -3.62 50.46
C ASP A 103 -56.54 -2.44 51.17
N THR A 104 -56.62 -1.27 50.54
CA THR A 104 -56.15 -0.01 51.14
C THR A 104 -57.33 0.90 51.36
N ARG A 105 -57.29 1.65 52.46
CA ARG A 105 -58.32 2.63 52.79
C ARG A 105 -57.80 4.02 52.49
N VAL A 106 -58.57 4.78 51.71
CA VAL A 106 -58.30 6.20 51.46
C VAL A 106 -59.26 7.00 52.33
N GLU A 107 -58.71 7.81 53.22
CA GLU A 107 -59.45 8.65 54.16
C GLU A 107 -59.08 10.12 53.89
N ILE A 108 -60.05 10.93 53.47
CA ILE A 108 -59.86 12.36 53.22
C ILE A 108 -60.41 13.13 54.40
N LEU A 109 -59.53 13.89 55.07
CA LEU A 109 -59.92 14.77 56.16
C LEU A 109 -60.40 16.13 55.64
N ARG A 110 -61.20 16.82 56.45
CA ARG A 110 -61.64 18.17 56.13
C ARG A 110 -60.45 19.11 55.93
N GLY A 111 -60.49 19.89 54.85
CA GLY A 111 -59.45 20.85 54.49
C GLY A 111 -58.23 20.25 53.77
N GLN A 112 -58.14 18.93 53.64
CA GLN A 112 -57.13 18.30 52.80
C GLN A 112 -57.51 18.37 51.33
N GLU A 113 -56.50 18.48 50.46
CA GLU A 113 -56.69 18.38 49.02
C GLU A 113 -56.89 16.90 48.63
N PRO A 114 -58.06 16.51 48.10
CA PRO A 114 -58.36 15.11 47.83
C PRO A 114 -57.36 14.39 46.92
N SER A 115 -56.85 15.08 45.90
CA SER A 115 -55.92 14.50 44.94
C SER A 115 -54.60 14.09 45.61
N ASP A 116 -54.05 14.92 46.50
CA ASP A 116 -52.82 14.62 47.26
C ASP A 116 -53.01 13.42 48.20
N VAL A 117 -54.15 13.33 48.88
CA VAL A 117 -54.48 12.21 49.79
C VAL A 117 -54.60 10.89 49.02
N ILE A 118 -55.31 10.91 47.88
CA ILE A 118 -55.45 9.73 47.02
C ILE A 118 -54.08 9.29 46.51
N TYR A 119 -53.25 10.21 46.03
CA TYR A 119 -51.89 9.90 45.57
C TYR A 119 -51.06 9.30 46.70
N ALA A 120 -50.98 9.95 47.86
CA ALA A 120 -50.18 9.47 48.99
C ALA A 120 -50.62 8.08 49.47
N SER A 121 -51.92 7.81 49.49
CA SER A 121 -52.49 6.53 49.93
C SER A 121 -52.26 5.39 48.92
N LEU A 122 -52.18 5.71 47.63
CA LEU A 122 -52.08 4.73 46.55
C LEU A 122 -50.66 4.58 45.98
N ARG A 123 -49.75 5.52 46.26
CA ARG A 123 -48.34 5.47 45.83
C ARG A 123 -47.60 4.19 46.25
N PRO A 124 -47.73 3.67 47.49
CA PRO A 124 -47.00 2.46 47.91
C PRO A 124 -47.32 1.21 47.06
N TYR A 125 -48.44 1.24 46.35
CA TYR A 125 -48.94 0.13 45.53
C TYR A 125 -48.69 0.35 44.02
N ALA A 126 -47.94 1.40 43.64
CA ALA A 126 -47.60 1.73 42.25
C ALA A 126 -48.83 1.80 41.31
N ILE A 127 -49.95 2.31 41.82
CA ILE A 127 -51.21 2.37 41.06
C ILE A 127 -51.12 3.39 39.93
N PRO A 128 -51.49 3.02 38.68
CA PRO A 128 -51.44 3.94 37.55
C PRO A 128 -52.43 5.10 37.72
N TYR A 129 -52.09 6.26 37.16
CA TYR A 129 -52.90 7.47 37.23
C TYR A 129 -54.37 7.26 36.83
N SER A 130 -54.64 6.47 35.79
CA SER A 130 -56.01 6.18 35.34
C SER A 130 -56.89 5.56 36.43
N SER A 131 -56.32 4.76 37.33
CA SER A 131 -57.04 4.17 38.47
C SER A 131 -57.21 5.17 39.61
N LYS A 132 -56.19 5.97 39.92
CA LYS A 132 -56.28 7.07 40.90
C LYS A 132 -57.35 8.10 40.49
N LYS A 133 -57.41 8.44 39.19
CA LYS A 133 -58.43 9.33 38.62
C LYS A 133 -59.85 8.78 38.83
N ARG A 134 -60.07 7.47 38.70
CA ARG A 134 -61.38 6.86 38.97
C ARG A 134 -61.82 7.05 40.42
N VAL A 135 -60.89 6.94 41.37
CA VAL A 135 -61.15 7.19 42.79
C VAL A 135 -61.50 8.66 43.00
N PHE A 136 -60.74 9.58 42.39
CA PHE A 136 -61.02 11.01 42.46
C PHE A 136 -62.40 11.37 41.89
N GLU A 137 -62.82 10.76 40.78
CA GLU A 137 -64.17 10.96 40.22
C GLU A 137 -65.30 10.54 41.18
N GLU A 138 -65.05 9.58 42.06
CA GLU A 138 -66.02 9.21 43.10
C GLU A 138 -66.05 10.24 44.24
N VAL A 139 -64.92 10.84 44.57
CA VAL A 139 -64.84 11.97 45.52
C VAL A 139 -65.60 13.18 44.97
N LYS A 140 -65.46 13.48 43.68
CA LYS A 140 -66.24 14.54 43.00
C LYS A 140 -67.74 14.26 43.07
N LYS A 141 -68.15 13.02 42.79
CA LYS A 141 -69.56 12.60 42.88
C LYS A 141 -70.13 12.70 44.30
N ALA A 142 -69.29 12.55 45.32
CA ALA A 142 -69.66 12.74 46.71
C ALA A 142 -69.76 14.23 47.12
N GLY A 143 -69.46 15.17 46.23
CA GLY A 143 -69.57 16.61 46.50
C GLY A 143 -68.48 17.16 47.43
N ILE A 144 -67.35 16.45 47.56
CA ILE A 144 -66.23 16.89 48.40
C ILE A 144 -65.51 18.05 47.71
N PRO A 145 -65.28 19.19 48.39
CA PRO A 145 -64.55 20.31 47.83
C PRO A 145 -63.09 19.93 47.48
N TYR A 146 -62.61 20.42 46.34
CA TYR A 146 -61.23 20.22 45.88
C TYR A 146 -60.75 21.49 45.16
N THR A 147 -59.43 21.74 45.17
CA THR A 147 -58.84 22.87 44.44
C THR A 147 -58.18 22.44 43.14
N ARG A 148 -57.80 21.16 43.01
CA ARG A 148 -57.15 20.60 41.82
C ARG A 148 -57.50 19.13 41.59
N GLU A 149 -57.49 18.72 40.33
CA GLU A 149 -57.82 17.33 39.96
C GLU A 149 -56.64 16.35 40.08
N SER A 150 -55.42 16.88 40.12
CA SER A 150 -54.18 16.10 40.12
C SER A 150 -53.32 16.47 41.33
N ALA A 151 -52.68 15.48 41.94
CA ALA A 151 -51.84 15.67 43.10
C ALA A 151 -50.57 16.43 42.73
N LEU A 152 -50.10 17.37 43.56
CA LEU A 152 -48.78 17.98 43.38
C LEU A 152 -47.73 17.03 43.95
N VAL A 153 -47.03 16.30 43.07
CA VAL A 153 -46.08 15.26 43.50
C VAL A 153 -44.67 15.80 43.71
N PHE A 154 -44.31 16.87 43.04
CA PHE A 154 -42.98 17.46 43.11
C PHE A 154 -43.03 18.98 42.92
N SER A 155 -42.23 19.69 43.71
CA SER A 155 -42.08 21.15 43.61
C SER A 155 -40.67 21.53 44.04
N GLN A 156 -39.92 22.17 43.15
CA GLN A 156 -38.55 22.59 43.41
C GLN A 156 -38.25 23.91 42.67
N ASN A 157 -37.63 24.87 43.36
CA ASN A 157 -37.05 26.04 42.68
C ASN A 157 -35.79 25.62 41.91
N ILE A 158 -35.78 25.89 40.62
CA ILE A 158 -34.66 25.66 39.71
C ILE A 158 -33.87 26.95 39.59
N PHE A 159 -32.56 26.86 39.82
CA PHE A 159 -31.60 27.93 39.65
C PHE A 159 -30.51 27.42 38.70
N LEU A 160 -30.21 28.18 37.66
CA LEU A 160 -29.05 27.90 36.80
C LEU A 160 -27.78 28.48 37.44
N GLU A 161 -26.63 27.81 37.28
CA GLU A 161 -25.37 28.17 37.95
C GLU A 161 -24.87 29.58 37.58
N ASP A 162 -25.23 30.05 36.40
CA ASP A 162 -24.91 31.39 35.89
C ASP A 162 -25.88 32.47 36.39
N ASN A 163 -26.84 32.11 37.25
CA ASN A 163 -27.95 32.94 37.71
C ASN A 163 -28.81 33.54 36.57
N SER A 164 -28.77 32.95 35.36
CA SER A 164 -29.56 33.43 34.22
C SER A 164 -31.06 33.19 34.39
N PHE A 165 -31.43 32.21 35.20
CA PHE A 165 -32.81 31.78 35.40
C PHE A 165 -33.11 31.36 36.84
N THR A 166 -34.30 31.73 37.31
CA THR A 166 -34.91 31.21 38.54
C THR A 166 -36.38 30.96 38.29
N GLY A 167 -36.85 29.74 38.50
CA GLY A 167 -38.25 29.37 38.29
C GLY A 167 -38.69 28.20 39.15
N LEU A 168 -39.96 28.17 39.53
CA LEU A 168 -40.54 27.07 40.28
C LEU A 168 -40.96 25.95 39.31
N PHE A 169 -40.25 24.83 39.36
CA PHE A 169 -40.66 23.61 38.66
C PHE A 169 -41.69 22.86 39.51
N THR A 170 -42.82 22.50 38.92
CA THR A 170 -43.88 21.73 39.56
C THR A 170 -44.30 20.57 38.67
N MET A 171 -44.49 19.40 39.27
CA MET A 171 -45.04 18.23 38.58
C MET A 171 -46.31 17.75 39.29
N TYR A 172 -47.32 17.43 38.50
CA TYR A 172 -48.57 16.84 38.96
C TYR A 172 -48.68 15.37 38.57
N ASP A 173 -49.44 14.58 39.33
CA ASP A 173 -49.83 13.22 38.96
C ASP A 173 -51.04 13.26 38.05
N ASP A 174 -50.85 13.65 36.79
CA ASP A 174 -51.90 13.77 35.77
C ASP A 174 -51.75 12.78 34.61
N GLY A 175 -50.81 11.84 34.73
CA GLY A 175 -50.45 10.87 33.71
C GLY A 175 -49.45 11.39 32.67
N SER A 176 -48.96 12.63 32.81
CA SER A 176 -47.87 13.15 31.98
C SER A 176 -46.57 12.40 32.25
N GLU A 177 -45.80 12.20 31.18
CA GLU A 177 -44.47 11.62 31.30
C GLU A 177 -43.51 12.63 31.93
N PRO A 178 -42.78 12.29 33.01
CA PRO A 178 -41.86 13.21 33.68
C PRO A 178 -40.91 13.96 32.77
N ILE A 179 -40.33 13.27 31.77
CA ILE A 179 -39.37 13.91 30.87
C ILE A 179 -40.03 14.96 29.96
N ASP A 180 -41.30 14.80 29.58
CA ASP A 180 -42.04 15.83 28.84
C ASP A 180 -42.26 17.06 29.72
N VAL A 181 -42.67 16.87 30.98
CA VAL A 181 -42.91 17.99 31.89
C VAL A 181 -41.63 18.80 32.12
N VAL A 182 -40.48 18.12 32.21
CA VAL A 182 -39.16 18.79 32.29
C VAL A 182 -38.83 19.53 30.99
N TYR A 183 -39.18 18.95 29.84
CA TYR A 183 -38.97 19.59 28.53
C TYR A 183 -39.86 20.81 28.34
N ASP A 184 -41.17 20.68 28.59
CA ASP A 184 -42.15 21.77 28.54
C ASP A 184 -41.76 22.92 29.48
N PHE A 185 -41.22 22.60 30.66
CA PHE A 185 -40.67 23.62 31.55
C PHE A 185 -39.47 24.34 30.92
N ALA A 186 -38.53 23.59 30.35
CA ALA A 186 -37.36 24.18 29.71
C ALA A 186 -37.74 25.05 28.49
N GLU A 187 -38.66 24.58 27.65
CA GLU A 187 -39.17 25.30 26.48
C GLU A 187 -39.94 26.56 26.88
N LYS A 188 -40.88 26.45 27.82
CA LYS A 188 -41.67 27.58 28.33
C LYS A 188 -40.80 28.71 28.89
N HIS A 189 -39.63 28.37 29.41
CA HIS A 189 -38.68 29.32 29.99
C HIS A 189 -37.50 29.65 29.09
N SER A 190 -37.47 29.14 27.85
CA SER A 190 -36.39 29.35 26.86
C SER A 190 -34.99 28.99 27.41
N ILE A 191 -34.91 27.86 28.12
CA ILE A 191 -33.67 27.29 28.70
C ILE A 191 -33.37 25.89 28.15
N GLU A 192 -33.74 25.62 26.90
CA GLU A 192 -33.62 24.31 26.23
C GLU A 192 -32.16 23.82 26.15
N ALA A 193 -31.20 24.76 26.15
CA ALA A 193 -29.76 24.47 26.23
C ALA A 193 -29.35 23.79 27.55
N HIS A 194 -30.12 23.98 28.62
CA HIS A 194 -29.91 23.37 29.94
C HIS A 194 -30.78 22.13 30.18
N PHE A 195 -31.53 21.67 29.18
CA PHE A 195 -32.43 20.52 29.33
C PHE A 195 -31.70 19.24 29.75
N GLU A 196 -30.52 18.95 29.19
CA GLU A 196 -29.74 17.74 29.54
C GLU A 196 -29.31 17.73 31.02
N PRO A 197 -28.66 18.79 31.55
CA PRO A 197 -28.41 18.89 32.99
C PRO A 197 -29.68 18.80 33.85
N LEU A 198 -30.77 19.47 33.43
CA LEU A 198 -32.03 19.48 34.18
C LEU A 198 -32.67 18.09 34.24
N SER A 199 -32.76 17.40 33.10
CA SER A 199 -33.32 16.05 33.02
C SER A 199 -32.50 15.06 33.87
N LYS A 200 -31.17 15.10 33.79
CA LYS A 200 -30.30 14.24 34.64
C LYS A 200 -30.49 14.50 36.14
N ALA A 201 -30.74 15.76 36.54
CA ALA A 201 -30.93 16.12 37.94
C ALA A 201 -32.33 15.82 38.48
N LEU A 202 -33.37 15.99 37.64
CA LEU A 202 -34.77 15.89 38.05
C LEU A 202 -35.35 14.50 37.80
N LEU A 203 -35.08 13.89 36.64
CA LEU A 203 -35.74 12.68 36.20
C LEU A 203 -35.64 11.52 37.22
N PRO A 204 -34.47 11.21 37.82
CA PRO A 204 -34.40 10.17 38.85
C PRO A 204 -35.33 10.41 40.04
N LYS A 205 -35.44 11.66 40.50
CA LYS A 205 -36.32 12.04 41.62
C LYS A 205 -37.79 11.94 41.22
N LEU A 206 -38.13 12.31 39.99
CA LEU A 206 -39.50 12.23 39.48
C LEU A 206 -39.93 10.78 39.27
N CYS A 207 -39.04 9.92 38.76
CA CYS A 207 -39.32 8.50 38.54
C CYS A 207 -39.51 7.70 39.84
N GLU A 208 -39.03 8.18 40.98
CA GLU A 208 -39.35 7.62 42.30
C GLU A 208 -40.77 7.98 42.77
N LEU A 209 -41.35 9.05 42.22
CA LEU A 209 -42.64 9.60 42.60
C LEU A 209 -43.75 9.13 41.64
N VAL A 210 -43.46 9.06 40.35
CA VAL A 210 -44.41 8.66 39.31
C VAL A 210 -43.77 7.68 38.33
N SER A 211 -44.59 6.93 37.60
CA SER A 211 -44.09 5.97 36.61
C SER A 211 -43.46 6.69 35.42
N CYS A 212 -42.17 6.45 35.18
CA CYS A 212 -41.48 6.83 33.96
C CYS A 212 -41.53 5.69 32.95
N GLN A 213 -41.96 5.97 31.73
CA GLN A 213 -41.91 5.05 30.60
C GLN A 213 -40.73 5.34 29.67
N ARG A 214 -40.15 6.55 29.71
CA ARG A 214 -39.07 6.96 28.82
C ARG A 214 -38.17 8.05 29.39
N GLU A 215 -36.98 8.14 28.80
CA GLU A 215 -35.93 9.10 29.18
C GLU A 215 -35.76 10.26 28.18
N ILE A 216 -36.45 10.19 27.03
CA ILE A 216 -36.36 11.18 25.95
C ILE A 216 -37.74 11.85 25.79
N PRO A 217 -37.84 13.19 25.76
CA PRO A 217 -39.11 13.90 25.66
C PRO A 217 -39.73 13.80 24.25
N VAL A 218 -41.05 13.97 24.15
CA VAL A 218 -41.76 14.11 22.87
C VAL A 218 -41.77 15.60 22.52
N VAL A 219 -41.12 15.97 21.43
CA VAL A 219 -41.01 17.37 20.97
C VAL A 219 -42.16 17.77 20.05
N TRP A 220 -42.86 16.79 19.49
CA TRP A 220 -44.03 17.01 18.66
C TRP A 220 -45.01 15.87 18.82
N LYS A 221 -46.29 16.18 19.02
CA LYS A 221 -47.34 15.18 19.16
C LYS A 221 -48.61 15.65 18.46
N SER A 222 -49.23 14.76 17.71
CA SER A 222 -50.55 15.00 17.13
C SER A 222 -51.40 13.75 17.07
N ALA A 223 -52.70 13.91 17.31
CA ALA A 223 -53.69 12.88 17.06
C ALA A 223 -53.99 12.85 15.56
N ILE A 224 -53.65 11.73 14.92
CA ILE A 224 -53.86 11.55 13.49
C ILE A 224 -55.26 10.96 13.29
N THR A 225 -56.05 11.61 12.46
CA THR A 225 -57.42 11.22 12.13
C THR A 225 -57.58 11.11 10.62
N ARG A 226 -58.46 10.22 10.17
CA ARG A 226 -58.88 10.12 8.77
C ARG A 226 -59.78 11.29 8.38
N GLU A 227 -60.04 11.44 7.09
CA GLU A 227 -60.97 12.43 6.55
C GLU A 227 -62.41 12.28 7.10
N ASP A 228 -62.80 11.07 7.52
CA ASP A 228 -64.09 10.78 8.16
C ASP A 228 -64.11 11.06 9.68
N GLY A 229 -62.98 11.51 10.24
CA GLY A 229 -62.80 11.79 11.66
C GLY A 229 -62.41 10.57 12.51
N GLU A 230 -62.26 9.38 11.92
CA GLU A 230 -61.81 8.19 12.64
C GLU A 230 -60.35 8.36 13.12
N HIS A 231 -60.09 8.02 14.38
CA HIS A 231 -58.76 8.16 14.97
C HIS A 231 -57.86 7.00 14.55
N LEU A 232 -56.80 7.30 13.79
CA LEU A 232 -55.78 6.32 13.36
C LEU A 232 -54.75 6.03 14.44
N GLY A 233 -54.55 6.96 15.37
CA GLY A 233 -53.58 6.87 16.44
C GLY A 233 -52.91 8.21 16.72
N SER A 234 -51.92 8.20 17.60
CA SER A 234 -51.14 9.39 17.95
C SER A 234 -49.72 9.24 17.43
N LEU A 235 -49.27 10.20 16.63
CA LEU A 235 -47.88 10.31 16.19
C LEU A 235 -47.13 11.20 17.18
N GLY A 236 -46.05 10.67 17.75
CA GLY A 236 -45.12 11.41 18.60
C GLY A 236 -43.71 11.35 18.01
N ILE A 237 -43.02 12.49 17.97
CA ILE A 237 -41.61 12.60 17.59
C ILE A 237 -40.81 12.84 18.85
N LEU A 238 -39.84 11.96 19.15
CA LEU A 238 -38.96 12.13 20.30
C LEU A 238 -37.83 13.11 19.99
N ARG A 239 -37.27 13.75 21.01
CA ARG A 239 -36.10 14.62 20.83
C ARG A 239 -34.92 13.83 20.30
N GLY A 240 -34.38 14.27 19.16
CA GLY A 240 -33.24 13.63 18.49
C GLY A 240 -33.62 12.54 17.50
N ASP A 241 -34.90 12.13 17.45
CA ASP A 241 -35.39 11.30 16.35
C ASP A 241 -35.49 12.13 15.07
N GLU A 242 -35.16 11.52 13.94
CA GLU A 242 -35.51 12.11 12.66
C GLU A 242 -37.03 11.94 12.42
N PRO A 243 -37.77 13.02 12.12
CA PRO A 243 -39.22 12.95 12.00
C PRO A 243 -39.73 11.91 10.99
N ILE A 244 -39.04 11.74 9.86
CA ILE A 244 -39.45 10.77 8.85
C ILE A 244 -39.37 9.31 9.34
N ASP A 245 -38.48 8.98 10.28
CA ASP A 245 -38.41 7.63 10.85
C ASP A 245 -39.62 7.34 11.75
N SER A 246 -39.98 8.29 12.62
CA SER A 246 -41.13 8.14 13.51
C SER A 246 -42.44 8.10 12.71
N ILE A 247 -42.55 8.90 11.63
CA ILE A 247 -43.69 8.85 10.71
C ILE A 247 -43.75 7.50 10.00
N ASP A 248 -42.63 7.00 9.48
CA ASP A 248 -42.60 5.71 8.78
C ASP A 248 -42.95 4.56 9.73
N HIS A 249 -42.43 4.57 10.96
CA HIS A 249 -42.80 3.62 12.00
C HIS A 249 -44.30 3.69 12.33
N PHE A 250 -44.88 4.88 12.47
CA PHE A 250 -46.31 5.05 12.69
C PHE A 250 -47.15 4.52 11.52
N ILE A 251 -46.72 4.72 10.28
CA ILE A 251 -47.43 4.19 9.10
C ILE A 251 -47.35 2.66 9.05
N GLN A 252 -46.23 2.08 9.46
CA GLN A 252 -46.08 0.63 9.56
C GLN A 252 -46.97 0.00 10.64
N THR A 253 -47.39 0.74 11.67
CA THR A 253 -48.31 0.23 12.71
C THR A 253 -49.79 0.35 12.33
N ILE A 254 -50.13 1.16 11.32
CA ILE A 254 -51.49 1.28 10.80
C ILE A 254 -51.80 0.10 9.86
N SER A 255 -53.04 -0.39 9.88
CA SER A 255 -53.44 -1.48 8.98
C SER A 255 -53.35 -1.03 7.50
N PRO A 256 -52.84 -1.87 6.58
CA PRO A 256 -52.76 -1.52 5.16
C PRO A 256 -54.10 -1.15 4.51
N SER A 257 -55.23 -1.59 5.09
CA SER A 257 -56.58 -1.24 4.65
C SER A 257 -56.97 0.21 4.91
N ASP A 258 -56.33 0.85 5.90
CA ASP A 258 -56.80 2.13 6.44
C ASP A 258 -56.19 3.31 5.67
N VAL A 259 -55.12 3.07 4.91
CA VAL A 259 -54.39 4.08 4.13
C VAL A 259 -54.23 3.63 2.67
N VAL A 260 -55.00 4.24 1.77
CA VAL A 260 -55.03 3.90 0.32
C VAL A 260 -53.70 4.21 -0.39
N ASN A 261 -52.94 5.19 0.10
CA ASN A 261 -51.63 5.55 -0.44
C ASN A 261 -50.64 5.88 0.70
N PRO A 262 -49.95 4.87 1.27
CA PRO A 262 -49.04 5.07 2.40
C PRO A 262 -47.91 6.07 2.11
N LEU A 263 -47.34 6.06 0.90
CA LEU A 263 -46.26 6.98 0.52
C LEU A 263 -46.74 8.43 0.45
N GLY A 264 -47.90 8.66 -0.18
CA GLY A 264 -48.50 9.99 -0.24
C GLY A 264 -48.87 10.52 1.15
N PHE A 265 -49.43 9.65 2.00
CA PHE A 265 -49.77 9.99 3.38
C PHE A 265 -48.53 10.31 4.22
N ARG A 266 -47.45 9.53 4.08
CA ARG A 266 -46.15 9.79 4.70
C ARG A 266 -45.61 11.17 4.36
N GLN A 267 -45.64 11.54 3.07
CA GLN A 267 -45.14 12.84 2.63
C GLN A 267 -45.98 14.00 3.18
N GLN A 268 -47.30 13.84 3.28
CA GLN A 268 -48.18 14.86 3.88
C GLN A 268 -47.89 15.06 5.37
N LEU A 269 -47.73 13.97 6.13
CA LEU A 269 -47.34 14.03 7.54
C LEU A 269 -45.97 14.68 7.70
N LEU A 270 -44.99 14.32 6.86
CA LEU A 270 -43.66 14.92 6.88
C LEU A 270 -43.74 16.44 6.68
N VAL A 271 -44.46 16.90 5.65
CA VAL A 271 -44.65 18.34 5.39
C VAL A 271 -45.34 19.05 6.57
N ALA A 272 -46.27 18.40 7.26
CA ALA A 272 -46.93 18.98 8.43
C ALA A 272 -45.97 19.07 9.63
N VAL A 273 -45.21 18.00 9.91
CA VAL A 273 -44.28 17.93 11.04
C VAL A 273 -43.08 18.87 10.83
N CYS A 274 -42.49 18.90 9.63
CA CYS A 274 -41.33 19.73 9.31
C CYS A 274 -41.60 21.25 9.30
N LYS A 275 -42.87 21.68 9.43
CA LYS A 275 -43.22 23.08 9.68
C LYS A 275 -42.99 23.49 11.14
N SER A 276 -43.02 22.53 12.05
CA SER A 276 -42.93 22.75 13.50
C SER A 276 -41.58 22.36 14.07
N ILE A 277 -40.94 21.34 13.50
CA ILE A 277 -39.61 20.85 13.92
C ILE A 277 -38.68 20.72 12.72
N GLU A 278 -37.38 20.82 12.96
CA GLU A 278 -36.38 20.67 11.90
C GLU A 278 -36.32 19.22 11.42
N CYS A 279 -36.34 19.04 10.09
CA CYS A 279 -36.17 17.74 9.45
C CYS A 279 -34.89 17.78 8.61
N THR A 280 -34.03 16.78 8.78
CA THR A 280 -32.76 16.71 8.05
C THR A 280 -32.89 15.88 6.77
N ARG A 281 -33.91 15.02 6.66
CA ARG A 281 -34.14 14.16 5.49
C ARG A 281 -35.61 13.85 5.23
N SER A 282 -35.86 13.41 4.00
CA SER A 282 -37.20 13.04 3.51
C SER A 282 -37.40 11.53 3.30
N THR A 283 -36.35 10.74 3.45
CA THR A 283 -36.37 9.28 3.25
C THR A 283 -36.10 8.58 4.58
N PRO A 284 -36.94 7.61 5.01
CA PRO A 284 -36.77 6.93 6.29
C PRO A 284 -35.59 5.94 6.27
N VAL A 285 -35.05 5.65 7.46
CA VAL A 285 -34.12 4.54 7.66
C VAL A 285 -34.93 3.26 7.78
N VAL A 286 -34.72 2.32 6.86
CA VAL A 286 -35.42 1.02 6.85
C VAL A 286 -34.62 -0.09 7.52
N TYR A 287 -33.33 0.14 7.73
CA TYR A 287 -32.45 -0.77 8.48
C TYR A 287 -31.42 0.04 9.26
N ARG A 288 -31.29 -0.24 10.57
CA ARG A 288 -30.28 0.34 11.45
C ARG A 288 -29.60 -0.78 12.23
N LYS A 289 -28.27 -0.79 12.24
CA LYS A 289 -27.46 -1.73 13.03
C LYS A 289 -26.31 -1.02 13.71
N SER A 290 -26.27 -1.08 15.04
CA SER A 290 -25.14 -0.56 15.81
C SER A 290 -23.91 -1.44 15.64
N ILE A 291 -22.78 -0.80 15.33
CA ILE A 291 -21.47 -1.43 15.19
C ILE A 291 -20.64 -1.05 16.41
N ASN A 292 -20.12 -2.07 17.08
CA ASN A 292 -19.23 -1.95 18.23
C ASN A 292 -17.84 -2.43 17.85
N ASP A 293 -16.80 -1.88 18.47
CA ASP A 293 -15.43 -2.34 18.32
C ASP A 293 -15.21 -3.67 19.07
N SER A 294 -13.99 -4.23 18.97
CA SER A 294 -13.62 -5.45 19.69
C SER A 294 -13.71 -5.32 21.22
N ASN A 295 -13.75 -4.11 21.76
CA ASN A 295 -13.92 -3.82 23.19
C ASN A 295 -15.38 -3.59 23.59
N GLY A 296 -16.33 -3.71 22.64
CA GLY A 296 -17.74 -3.43 22.86
C GLY A 296 -18.09 -1.93 22.88
N LYS A 297 -17.13 -1.04 22.59
CA LYS A 297 -17.40 0.40 22.48
C LYS A 297 -18.14 0.66 21.17
N ARG A 298 -19.26 1.37 21.25
CA ARG A 298 -20.04 1.76 20.07
C ARG A 298 -19.21 2.71 19.18
N ILE A 299 -19.09 2.33 17.91
CA ILE A 299 -18.42 3.11 16.87
C ILE A 299 -19.45 4.02 16.19
N GLY A 300 -20.62 3.48 15.91
CA GLY A 300 -21.74 4.19 15.29
C GLY A 300 -22.77 3.19 14.76
N ASP A 301 -23.72 3.66 13.96
CA ASP A 301 -24.73 2.79 13.36
C ASP A 301 -24.60 2.79 11.83
N VAL A 302 -24.74 1.61 11.24
CA VAL A 302 -25.00 1.47 9.80
C VAL A 302 -26.48 1.74 9.58
N GLU A 303 -26.77 2.79 8.84
CA GLU A 303 -28.13 3.20 8.47
C GLU A 303 -28.31 3.05 6.96
N ILE A 304 -29.33 2.29 6.56
CA ILE A 304 -29.75 2.13 5.16
C ILE A 304 -31.08 2.84 4.98
N LEU A 305 -31.10 3.83 4.10
CA LEU A 305 -32.32 4.56 3.76
C LEU A 305 -33.22 3.71 2.86
N GLU A 306 -34.51 3.99 2.86
CA GLU A 306 -35.41 3.40 1.87
C GLU A 306 -34.90 3.70 0.46
N ASP A 307 -35.03 2.72 -0.43
CA ASP A 307 -34.52 2.78 -1.81
C ASP A 307 -33.00 2.87 -2.00
N GLU A 308 -32.22 2.96 -0.92
CA GLU A 308 -30.75 2.87 -0.93
C GLU A 308 -30.29 1.40 -1.00
N GLU A 309 -29.20 1.14 -1.74
CA GLU A 309 -28.55 -0.16 -1.73
C GLU A 309 -27.82 -0.37 -0.40
N VAL A 310 -27.97 -1.55 0.21
CA VAL A 310 -27.31 -1.87 1.49
C VAL A 310 -25.80 -1.57 1.43
N ILE A 311 -25.15 -1.93 0.33
CA ILE A 311 -23.72 -1.73 0.18
C ILE A 311 -23.32 -0.24 0.19
N ASP A 312 -24.18 0.69 -0.27
CA ASP A 312 -23.89 2.13 -0.24
C ASP A 312 -23.89 2.66 1.18
N GLY A 313 -24.93 2.31 1.97
CA GLY A 313 -25.02 2.72 3.36
C GLY A 313 -23.87 2.17 4.20
N VAL A 314 -23.43 0.94 3.92
CA VAL A 314 -22.26 0.32 4.58
C VAL A 314 -20.97 1.03 4.19
N VAL A 315 -20.73 1.30 2.90
CA VAL A 315 -19.52 2.01 2.44
C VAL A 315 -19.48 3.43 2.99
N ARG A 316 -20.62 4.14 2.98
CA ARG A 316 -20.77 5.47 3.60
C ARG A 316 -20.40 5.43 5.08
N PHE A 317 -20.84 4.41 5.82
CA PHE A 317 -20.47 4.22 7.22
C PHE A 317 -18.96 3.97 7.38
N ILE A 318 -18.37 3.04 6.62
CA ILE A 318 -16.93 2.71 6.68
C ILE A 318 -16.07 3.96 6.43
N ARG A 319 -16.37 4.73 5.38
CA ARG A 319 -15.61 5.92 5.01
C ARG A 319 -15.73 7.04 6.05
N LYS A 320 -16.93 7.31 6.58
CA LYS A 320 -17.14 8.33 7.61
C LYS A 320 -16.51 7.96 8.96
N SER A 321 -16.57 6.70 9.35
CA SER A 321 -16.06 6.22 10.64
C SER A 321 -14.53 6.01 10.67
N LYS A 322 -13.87 5.97 9.50
CA LYS A 322 -12.42 5.70 9.36
C LYS A 322 -12.00 4.44 10.11
N LEU A 323 -12.81 3.38 9.99
CA LEU A 323 -12.60 2.13 10.69
C LEU A 323 -11.33 1.39 10.24
N ASP A 324 -10.51 0.99 11.21
CA ASP A 324 -9.44 0.00 11.03
C ASP A 324 -9.97 -1.42 11.28
N THR A 325 -11.00 -1.79 10.54
CA THR A 325 -11.60 -3.14 10.58
C THR A 325 -11.54 -3.76 9.20
N ASP A 326 -11.63 -5.09 9.13
CA ASP A 326 -11.77 -5.79 7.86
C ASP A 326 -13.06 -5.36 7.13
N GLU A 327 -12.90 -4.42 6.18
CA GLU A 327 -14.01 -3.84 5.41
C GLU A 327 -14.81 -4.94 4.69
N ILE A 328 -14.15 -6.00 4.21
CA ILE A 328 -14.77 -7.08 3.44
C ILE A 328 -15.67 -7.91 4.36
N ALA A 329 -15.17 -8.24 5.56
CA ALA A 329 -15.95 -8.98 6.55
C ALA A 329 -17.21 -8.20 6.96
N LEU A 330 -17.09 -6.90 7.23
CA LEU A 330 -18.23 -6.05 7.60
C LEU A 330 -19.26 -5.95 6.47
N LYS A 331 -18.83 -5.72 5.22
CA LYS A 331 -19.71 -5.66 4.05
C LYS A 331 -20.48 -6.97 3.85
N ASN A 332 -19.79 -8.10 3.93
CA ASN A 332 -20.42 -9.42 3.78
C ASN A 332 -21.43 -9.69 4.90
N HIS A 333 -21.08 -9.35 6.14
CA HIS A 333 -21.99 -9.51 7.28
C HIS A 333 -23.26 -8.65 7.11
N MET A 334 -23.10 -7.38 6.76
CA MET A 334 -24.23 -6.46 6.55
C MET A 334 -25.11 -6.87 5.37
N LEU A 335 -24.52 -7.29 4.24
CA LEU A 335 -25.30 -7.84 3.11
C LEU A 335 -26.07 -9.10 3.51
N GLN A 336 -25.48 -10.00 4.30
CA GLN A 336 -26.19 -11.21 4.73
C GLN A 336 -27.34 -10.95 5.71
N GLU A 337 -27.18 -9.96 6.59
CA GLU A 337 -28.17 -9.62 7.62
C GLU A 337 -29.25 -8.67 7.06
N ALA A 338 -28.85 -7.52 6.52
CA ALA A 338 -29.78 -6.49 6.08
C ALA A 338 -30.65 -6.96 4.92
N CYS A 339 -30.10 -7.69 3.95
CA CYS A 339 -30.87 -8.14 2.77
C CYS A 339 -32.00 -9.14 3.07
N ARG A 340 -32.17 -9.57 4.33
CA ARG A 340 -33.34 -10.34 4.78
C ARG A 340 -34.54 -9.46 5.15
N VAL A 341 -34.32 -8.16 5.34
CA VAL A 341 -35.35 -7.19 5.69
C VAL A 341 -36.10 -6.78 4.43
N ASN A 342 -37.42 -6.88 4.47
CA ASN A 342 -38.26 -6.38 3.39
C ASN A 342 -38.15 -4.85 3.35
N ARG A 343 -37.97 -4.26 2.14
CA ARG A 343 -37.77 -2.82 1.82
C ARG A 343 -36.32 -2.33 1.62
N VAL A 344 -35.29 -3.09 2.02
CA VAL A 344 -33.92 -2.74 1.60
C VAL A 344 -33.60 -3.28 0.21
N LYS A 345 -32.79 -2.54 -0.55
CA LYS A 345 -32.30 -2.99 -1.87
C LYS A 345 -30.96 -3.68 -1.74
N CYS A 346 -30.86 -4.84 -2.39
CA CYS A 346 -29.66 -5.66 -2.43
C CYS A 346 -29.46 -6.23 -3.83
N THR A 347 -29.33 -5.35 -4.82
CA THR A 347 -29.14 -5.75 -6.21
C THR A 347 -27.66 -5.86 -6.58
N ARG A 348 -26.75 -5.31 -5.76
CA ARG A 348 -25.30 -5.33 -6.00
C ARG A 348 -24.46 -5.46 -4.74
N ASN A 349 -23.17 -5.77 -4.93
CA ASN A 349 -22.18 -6.00 -3.89
C ASN A 349 -21.01 -4.99 -3.89
N VAL A 350 -21.05 -3.97 -4.76
CA VAL A 350 -20.05 -2.91 -4.84
C VAL A 350 -20.74 -1.58 -4.60
N GLY A 351 -20.27 -0.78 -3.65
CA GLY A 351 -20.85 0.51 -3.28
C GLY A 351 -20.61 1.62 -4.31
N VAL A 352 -21.57 2.52 -4.45
CA VAL A 352 -21.43 3.79 -5.16
C VAL A 352 -20.92 4.83 -4.17
N ILE A 353 -19.73 5.38 -4.44
CA ILE A 353 -19.08 6.38 -3.59
C ILE A 353 -19.34 7.81 -4.06
N PHE A 354 -19.73 7.97 -5.32
CA PHE A 354 -20.09 9.26 -5.91
C PHE A 354 -21.14 9.07 -6.99
N SER A 355 -22.21 9.86 -6.95
CA SER A 355 -23.22 9.90 -8.00
C SER A 355 -23.73 11.33 -8.13
N HIS A 356 -23.44 11.98 -9.26
CA HIS A 356 -23.88 13.35 -9.50
C HIS A 356 -24.33 13.55 -10.95
N ASN A 357 -25.39 14.33 -11.12
CA ASN A 357 -25.87 14.72 -12.44
C ASN A 357 -25.00 15.85 -12.96
N ILE A 358 -24.26 15.62 -14.04
CA ILE A 358 -23.41 16.64 -14.64
C ILE A 358 -24.23 17.40 -15.69
N THR A 359 -24.31 18.71 -15.53
CA THR A 359 -24.97 19.62 -16.48
C THR A 359 -23.93 20.43 -17.25
N LYS A 360 -24.27 20.86 -18.47
CA LYS A 360 -23.48 21.84 -19.24
C LYS A 360 -23.62 23.23 -18.63
N GLU A 361 -22.82 24.18 -19.14
CA GLU A 361 -22.89 25.60 -18.76
C GLU A 361 -24.27 26.25 -19.04
N ASP A 362 -25.04 25.71 -20.01
CA ASP A 362 -26.41 26.14 -20.30
C ASP A 362 -27.48 25.52 -19.36
N GLY A 363 -27.05 24.72 -18.38
CA GLY A 363 -27.92 24.00 -17.45
C GLY A 363 -28.51 22.70 -18.01
N SER A 364 -28.24 22.34 -19.27
CA SER A 364 -28.74 21.09 -19.85
C SER A 364 -28.04 19.88 -19.24
N PHE A 365 -28.81 18.83 -18.95
CA PHE A 365 -28.31 17.58 -18.40
C PHE A 365 -27.50 16.81 -19.45
N ILE A 366 -26.27 16.40 -19.11
CA ILE A 366 -25.42 15.55 -19.97
C ILE A 366 -25.72 14.09 -19.66
N SER A 367 -25.34 13.66 -18.45
CA SER A 367 -25.43 12.29 -17.96
C SER A 367 -25.07 12.29 -16.46
N THR A 368 -25.39 11.20 -15.78
CA THR A 368 -24.99 10.98 -14.39
C THR A 368 -23.60 10.35 -14.35
N LEU A 369 -22.66 10.97 -13.63
CA LEU A 369 -21.36 10.38 -13.33
C LEU A 369 -21.50 9.53 -12.06
N THR A 370 -21.32 8.22 -12.20
CA THR A 370 -21.30 7.27 -11.07
C THR A 370 -19.89 6.71 -10.91
N VAL A 371 -19.34 6.78 -9.70
CA VAL A 371 -18.05 6.18 -9.33
C VAL A 371 -18.28 5.10 -8.29
N PHE A 372 -17.79 3.90 -8.56
CA PHE A 372 -17.86 2.78 -7.64
C PHE A 372 -16.61 2.71 -6.75
N GLU A 373 -16.72 2.11 -5.57
CA GLU A 373 -15.64 2.10 -4.58
C GLU A 373 -14.36 1.37 -4.98
N ASN A 374 -14.42 0.54 -6.02
CA ASN A 374 -13.30 -0.22 -6.57
C ASN A 374 -12.70 0.42 -7.84
N GLU A 375 -13.17 1.60 -8.23
CA GLU A 375 -12.67 2.35 -9.37
C GLU A 375 -11.78 3.51 -8.90
N GLU A 376 -10.70 3.80 -9.64
CA GLU A 376 -9.96 5.05 -9.46
C GLU A 376 -10.81 6.20 -10.03
N PRO A 377 -11.19 7.20 -9.22
CA PRO A 377 -12.12 8.24 -9.65
C PRO A 377 -11.61 9.04 -10.86
N ALA A 378 -10.30 9.33 -10.92
CA ALA A 378 -9.71 10.03 -12.06
C ALA A 378 -9.92 9.25 -13.38
N ASP A 379 -9.72 7.93 -13.38
CA ASP A 379 -9.92 7.08 -14.57
C ASP A 379 -11.38 7.03 -14.97
N LYS A 380 -12.27 6.93 -13.98
CA LYS A 380 -13.71 6.88 -14.21
C LYS A 380 -14.22 8.16 -14.84
N VAL A 381 -13.77 9.31 -14.34
CA VAL A 381 -14.08 10.63 -14.92
C VAL A 381 -13.57 10.73 -16.34
N TYR A 382 -12.34 10.30 -16.62
CA TYR A 382 -11.79 10.33 -17.97
C TYR A 382 -12.63 9.49 -18.95
N ARG A 383 -12.93 8.22 -18.60
CA ARG A 383 -13.79 7.36 -19.43
C ARG A 383 -15.17 7.99 -19.65
N TRP A 384 -15.78 8.53 -18.60
CA TRP A 384 -17.06 9.21 -18.70
C TRP A 384 -17.01 10.43 -19.64
N CYS A 385 -15.93 11.22 -19.60
CA CYS A 385 -15.74 12.33 -20.53
C CYS A 385 -15.64 11.85 -21.99
N GLN A 386 -14.93 10.74 -22.23
CA GLN A 386 -14.85 10.14 -23.57
C GLN A 386 -16.23 9.63 -24.05
N ASP A 387 -16.93 8.88 -23.22
CA ASP A 387 -18.22 8.27 -23.56
C ASP A 387 -19.30 9.33 -23.85
N ASN A 388 -19.23 10.49 -23.19
CA ASN A 388 -20.20 11.58 -23.34
C ASN A 388 -19.69 12.73 -24.23
N ASN A 389 -18.55 12.55 -24.91
CA ASN A 389 -17.92 13.56 -25.78
C ASN A 389 -17.74 14.94 -25.09
N VAL A 390 -17.36 14.92 -23.82
CA VAL A 390 -17.08 16.12 -23.02
C VAL A 390 -15.64 16.55 -23.25
N ASN A 391 -15.43 17.86 -23.46
CA ASN A 391 -14.10 18.40 -23.68
C ASN A 391 -13.20 18.16 -22.45
N LEU A 392 -12.00 17.60 -22.67
CA LEU A 392 -11.04 17.25 -21.63
C LEU A 392 -10.58 18.45 -20.79
N VAL A 393 -10.77 19.69 -21.25
CA VAL A 393 -10.54 20.90 -20.45
C VAL A 393 -11.40 20.92 -19.17
N TYR A 394 -12.62 20.37 -19.20
CA TYR A 394 -13.49 20.30 -18.02
C TYR A 394 -13.17 19.12 -17.09
N MET A 395 -12.36 18.16 -17.55
CA MET A 395 -12.04 16.94 -16.82
C MET A 395 -11.38 17.25 -15.47
N GLU A 396 -10.43 18.18 -15.44
CA GLU A 396 -9.71 18.54 -14.21
C GLU A 396 -10.66 19.07 -13.13
N ASN A 397 -11.61 19.93 -13.51
CA ASN A 397 -12.62 20.44 -12.58
C ASN A 397 -13.52 19.32 -12.04
N ILE A 398 -13.96 18.40 -12.91
CA ILE A 398 -14.78 17.26 -12.48
C ILE A 398 -13.99 16.34 -11.55
N ILE A 399 -12.72 16.04 -11.87
CA ILE A 399 -11.83 15.24 -10.99
C ILE A 399 -11.68 15.94 -9.63
N ASN A 400 -11.45 17.25 -9.61
CA ASN A 400 -11.31 17.99 -8.36
C ASN A 400 -12.61 17.90 -7.53
N THR A 401 -13.78 18.13 -8.13
CA THR A 401 -15.07 17.99 -7.44
C THR A 401 -15.31 16.56 -6.92
N VAL A 402 -14.96 15.54 -7.70
CA VAL A 402 -15.12 14.13 -7.28
C VAL A 402 -14.16 13.79 -6.14
N CYS A 403 -12.89 14.20 -6.24
CA CYS A 403 -11.85 13.93 -5.25
C CYS A 403 -11.96 14.77 -3.97
N GLU A 404 -12.74 15.85 -3.99
CA GLU A 404 -13.06 16.65 -2.80
C GLU A 404 -14.28 16.11 -2.04
N SER A 405 -14.97 15.10 -2.57
CA SER A 405 -16.08 14.45 -1.87
C SER A 405 -15.59 13.59 -0.70
N ASP A 406 -16.20 13.77 0.49
CA ASP A 406 -15.82 13.07 1.72
C ASP A 406 -15.84 11.53 1.63
N LEU A 407 -16.59 10.96 0.68
CA LEU A 407 -16.74 9.51 0.52
C LEU A 407 -15.74 8.91 -0.48
N VAL A 408 -15.06 9.76 -1.26
CA VAL A 408 -14.21 9.34 -2.37
C VAL A 408 -12.74 9.35 -1.94
N ILE A 409 -12.04 8.25 -2.19
CA ILE A 409 -10.59 8.16 -2.02
C ILE A 409 -9.96 8.22 -3.39
N CYS A 410 -9.36 9.36 -3.73
CA CYS A 410 -8.54 9.48 -4.94
C CYS A 410 -7.09 9.14 -4.61
N HIS A 411 -6.56 8.08 -5.19
CA HIS A 411 -5.13 7.78 -5.08
C HIS A 411 -4.31 8.69 -5.99
N ARG A 412 -4.92 9.22 -7.05
CA ARG A 412 -4.30 10.18 -7.98
C ARG A 412 -5.32 11.10 -8.64
N ARG A 413 -4.85 12.24 -9.13
CA ARG A 413 -5.65 13.19 -9.92
C ARG A 413 -5.40 13.09 -11.42
N GLU A 414 -4.30 12.46 -11.83
CA GLU A 414 -3.98 12.23 -13.23
C GLU A 414 -4.61 10.90 -13.67
N PRO A 415 -5.53 10.89 -14.65
CA PRO A 415 -6.13 9.66 -15.14
C PRO A 415 -5.12 8.79 -15.88
N VAL A 416 -5.30 7.47 -15.81
CA VAL A 416 -4.56 6.44 -16.54
C VAL A 416 -5.55 5.80 -17.49
N TYR A 417 -5.29 5.93 -18.79
CA TYR A 417 -6.19 5.38 -19.82
C TYR A 417 -5.74 3.99 -20.30
N PHE A 418 -4.49 3.61 -20.04
CA PHE A 418 -3.94 2.31 -20.40
C PHE A 418 -3.13 1.74 -19.25
N SER A 419 -3.35 0.47 -18.91
CA SER A 419 -2.67 -0.22 -17.82
C SER A 419 -2.51 -1.70 -18.17
N ILE A 420 -1.30 -2.24 -18.00
CA ILE A 420 -1.01 -3.65 -18.25
C ILE A 420 0.00 -4.17 -17.20
N PRO A 421 -0.27 -5.31 -16.54
CA PRO A 421 0.72 -5.94 -15.68
C PRO A 421 1.88 -6.49 -16.53
N ILE A 422 3.11 -6.10 -16.22
CA ILE A 422 4.31 -6.62 -16.88
C ILE A 422 4.92 -7.70 -16.00
N SER A 423 5.21 -8.84 -16.60
CA SER A 423 5.88 -9.96 -15.93
C SER A 423 7.19 -10.28 -16.64
N GLY A 424 8.18 -10.74 -15.88
CA GLY A 424 9.48 -11.17 -16.39
C GLY A 424 9.39 -12.46 -17.20
N PRO A 425 10.50 -12.87 -17.84
CA PRO A 425 10.57 -14.12 -18.61
C PRO A 425 10.26 -15.37 -17.76
N GLU A 426 10.47 -15.29 -16.44
CA GLU A 426 10.16 -16.37 -15.49
C GLU A 426 8.72 -16.30 -14.94
N GLY A 427 7.89 -15.36 -15.42
CA GLY A 427 6.51 -15.16 -14.95
C GLY A 427 6.39 -14.39 -13.64
N GLU A 428 7.50 -13.95 -13.05
CA GLU A 428 7.50 -13.03 -11.90
C GLU A 428 6.86 -11.69 -12.29
N ARG A 429 5.93 -11.18 -11.47
CA ARG A 429 5.35 -9.85 -11.72
C ARG A 429 6.41 -8.78 -11.43
N ILE A 430 6.74 -7.97 -12.43
CA ILE A 430 7.67 -6.84 -12.28
C ILE A 430 6.93 -5.68 -11.63
N ASP A 431 5.98 -5.09 -12.36
CA ASP A 431 5.13 -3.99 -11.91
C ASP A 431 3.97 -3.82 -12.93
N THR A 432 3.04 -2.91 -12.68
CA THR A 432 1.99 -2.52 -13.64
C THR A 432 2.46 -1.32 -14.45
N PHE A 433 2.59 -1.46 -15.76
CA PHE A 433 2.86 -0.34 -16.66
C PHE A 433 1.57 0.45 -16.88
N GLN A 434 1.64 1.77 -16.73
CA GLN A 434 0.50 2.68 -16.82
C GLN A 434 0.83 3.86 -17.73
N ILE A 435 -0.13 4.29 -18.55
CA ILE A 435 -0.01 5.50 -19.36
C ILE A 435 -1.04 6.52 -18.88
N LYS A 436 -0.55 7.68 -18.46
CA LYS A 436 -1.36 8.79 -17.99
C LYS A 436 -1.90 9.63 -19.16
N VAL A 437 -3.06 10.23 -18.97
CA VAL A 437 -3.65 11.16 -19.95
C VAL A 437 -2.73 12.37 -20.13
N ALA A 438 -2.64 12.86 -21.37
CA ALA A 438 -1.75 13.95 -21.80
C ALA A 438 -0.24 13.66 -21.76
N HIS A 439 0.19 12.49 -21.28
CA HIS A 439 1.59 12.08 -21.31
C HIS A 439 1.90 11.33 -22.61
N GLU A 440 3.11 11.50 -23.14
CA GLU A 440 3.57 10.70 -24.28
C GLU A 440 3.84 9.26 -23.80
N PRO A 441 3.19 8.24 -24.41
CA PRO A 441 3.35 6.84 -23.97
C PRO A 441 4.80 6.39 -23.87
N VAL A 442 5.63 6.77 -24.85
CA VAL A 442 7.02 6.31 -24.93
C VAL A 442 7.88 6.87 -23.81
N ASP A 443 7.56 8.06 -23.28
CA ASP A 443 8.23 8.60 -22.09
C ASP A 443 7.87 7.80 -20.84
N GLU A 444 6.59 7.46 -20.65
CA GLU A 444 6.15 6.61 -19.54
C GLU A 444 6.81 5.22 -19.62
N MET A 445 6.96 4.65 -20.82
CA MET A 445 7.68 3.39 -21.01
C MET A 445 9.14 3.52 -20.58
N TYR A 446 9.81 4.63 -20.93
CA TYR A 446 11.19 4.86 -20.52
C TYR A 446 11.32 4.98 -19.01
N ARG A 447 10.47 5.79 -18.36
CA ARG A 447 10.42 5.93 -16.90
C ARG A 447 10.18 4.57 -16.23
N PHE A 448 9.26 3.77 -16.77
CA PHE A 448 8.99 2.42 -16.29
C PHE A 448 10.22 1.52 -16.36
N PHE A 449 10.96 1.55 -17.48
CA PHE A 449 12.19 0.78 -17.65
C PHE A 449 13.30 1.23 -16.68
N ALA A 450 13.50 2.54 -16.51
CA ALA A 450 14.49 3.10 -15.61
C ALA A 450 14.19 2.73 -14.15
N LYS A 451 12.94 2.97 -13.70
CA LYS A 451 12.49 2.73 -12.33
C LYS A 451 12.62 1.25 -11.94
N ASN A 452 12.32 0.33 -12.85
CA ASN A 452 12.35 -1.11 -12.60
C ASN A 452 13.70 -1.76 -12.94
N GLY A 453 14.72 -0.97 -13.30
CA GLY A 453 16.05 -1.46 -13.64
C GLY A 453 16.10 -2.38 -14.87
N LEU A 454 15.14 -2.23 -15.80
CA LEU A 454 15.00 -3.12 -16.95
C LEU A 454 16.12 -2.91 -17.98
N PHE A 455 16.68 -1.69 -18.05
CA PHE A 455 17.87 -1.42 -18.86
C PHE A 455 19.07 -2.24 -18.41
N GLN A 456 19.32 -2.34 -17.10
CA GLN A 456 20.41 -3.16 -16.54
C GLN A 456 20.17 -4.66 -16.75
N LYS A 457 18.90 -5.08 -16.76
CA LYS A 457 18.50 -6.47 -17.06
C LYS A 457 18.57 -6.83 -18.55
N GLY A 458 18.98 -5.89 -19.42
CA GLY A 458 19.15 -6.15 -20.85
C GLY A 458 17.82 -6.27 -21.62
N TRP A 459 16.74 -5.65 -21.14
CA TRP A 459 15.47 -5.65 -21.85
C TRP A 459 15.51 -4.75 -23.09
N GLU A 460 14.98 -5.24 -24.20
CA GLU A 460 14.94 -4.53 -25.47
C GLU A 460 13.84 -3.44 -25.47
N PHE A 461 14.20 -2.22 -25.08
CA PHE A 461 13.28 -1.08 -25.01
C PHE A 461 12.52 -0.82 -26.31
N LYS A 462 13.21 -0.87 -27.46
CA LYS A 462 12.59 -0.65 -28.78
C LYS A 462 11.52 -1.70 -29.12
N ALA A 463 11.73 -2.95 -28.72
CA ALA A 463 10.74 -4.01 -28.91
C ALA A 463 9.49 -3.74 -28.07
N PHE A 464 9.66 -3.30 -26.83
CA PHE A 464 8.56 -2.93 -25.94
C PHE A 464 7.78 -1.71 -26.47
N VAL A 465 8.47 -0.66 -26.92
CA VAL A 465 7.83 0.51 -27.57
C VAL A 465 7.00 0.08 -28.76
N ASN A 466 7.54 -0.76 -29.64
CA ASN A 466 6.81 -1.26 -30.80
C ASN A 466 5.58 -2.11 -30.39
N GLN A 467 5.70 -2.94 -29.36
CA GLN A 467 4.60 -3.76 -28.87
C GLN A 467 3.45 -2.90 -28.33
N ILE A 468 3.75 -1.89 -27.50
CA ILE A 468 2.73 -1.07 -26.86
C ILE A 468 2.15 -0.03 -27.82
N CYS A 469 2.97 0.66 -28.61
CA CYS A 469 2.49 1.66 -29.56
C CYS A 469 1.69 1.08 -30.74
N ASN A 470 1.72 -0.23 -30.95
CA ASN A 470 0.88 -0.89 -31.94
C ASN A 470 -0.49 -1.33 -31.36
N GLN A 471 -0.74 -1.12 -30.07
CA GLN A 471 -2.06 -1.35 -29.46
C GLN A 471 -3.04 -0.25 -29.90
N PRO A 472 -4.26 -0.59 -30.32
CA PRO A 472 -5.23 0.40 -30.83
C PRO A 472 -5.68 1.41 -29.76
N ALA A 473 -5.51 1.08 -28.48
CA ALA A 473 -5.86 1.94 -27.35
C ALA A 473 -4.77 2.96 -26.98
N VAL A 474 -3.57 2.89 -27.59
CA VAL A 474 -2.41 3.72 -27.23
C VAL A 474 -2.03 4.62 -28.42
N ASP A 475 -2.09 5.93 -28.21
CA ASP A 475 -1.69 6.93 -29.21
C ASP A 475 -0.25 7.41 -28.95
N CYS A 476 0.71 6.79 -29.63
CA CYS A 476 2.11 7.25 -29.61
C CYS A 476 2.35 8.26 -30.73
N ARG A 477 2.61 9.53 -30.36
CA ARG A 477 2.95 10.59 -31.31
C ARG A 477 4.37 10.47 -31.82
N ARG A 478 5.24 9.83 -31.02
CA ARG A 478 6.63 9.52 -31.38
C ARG A 478 7.04 8.14 -30.89
N ARG A 479 8.13 7.62 -31.45
CA ARG A 479 8.73 6.31 -31.09
C ARG A 479 10.03 6.41 -30.31
N LYS A 480 10.46 7.63 -29.97
CA LYS A 480 11.71 7.93 -29.28
C LYS A 480 11.37 8.68 -27.99
N ALA A 481 11.75 8.17 -26.82
CA ALA A 481 11.46 8.76 -25.52
C ALA A 481 12.33 10.00 -25.25
N VAL A 482 11.78 10.93 -24.47
CA VAL A 482 12.53 11.96 -23.77
C VAL A 482 12.96 11.37 -22.43
N LYS A 483 14.26 11.15 -22.27
CA LYS A 483 14.89 10.61 -21.07
C LYS A 483 14.80 11.58 -19.90
N HIS A 484 15.02 12.86 -20.17
CA HIS A 484 14.93 13.92 -19.16
C HIS A 484 14.47 15.22 -19.82
N PHE A 485 13.59 15.93 -19.12
CA PHE A 485 13.06 17.21 -19.54
C PHE A 485 13.09 18.20 -18.38
N ASP A 486 13.72 19.34 -18.60
CA ASP A 486 13.66 20.48 -17.69
C ASP A 486 13.37 21.74 -18.51
N LYS A 487 12.31 22.46 -18.15
CA LYS A 487 11.88 23.68 -18.86
C LYS A 487 12.79 24.86 -18.56
N ASN A 488 13.33 24.93 -17.34
CA ASN A 488 14.11 26.06 -16.82
C ASN A 488 15.41 25.53 -16.20
N PHE A 489 16.19 24.84 -17.02
CA PHE A 489 17.42 24.19 -16.60
C PHE A 489 18.49 25.22 -16.25
N THR A 490 19.11 25.04 -15.07
CA THR A 490 20.22 25.88 -14.62
C THR A 490 21.46 25.03 -14.35
N MET A 491 22.63 25.56 -14.70
CA MET A 491 23.91 24.90 -14.46
C MET A 491 24.98 25.96 -14.19
N GLY A 492 25.75 25.81 -13.12
CA GLY A 492 26.74 26.82 -12.69
C GLY A 492 26.15 28.19 -12.35
N GLY A 493 24.86 28.24 -11.99
CA GLY A 493 24.14 29.50 -11.71
C GLY A 493 23.68 30.26 -12.95
N LEU A 494 23.90 29.73 -14.16
CA LEU A 494 23.35 30.28 -15.40
C LEU A 494 22.01 29.60 -15.73
N ASP A 495 21.01 30.39 -16.13
CA ASP A 495 19.77 29.89 -16.72
C ASP A 495 20.00 29.60 -18.21
N LEU A 496 19.87 28.33 -18.57
CA LEU A 496 20.13 27.81 -19.91
C LEU A 496 18.84 27.52 -20.68
N GLY A 497 17.68 27.82 -20.08
CA GLY A 497 16.36 27.58 -20.68
C GLY A 497 16.00 26.09 -20.70
N GLN A 498 15.49 25.61 -21.83
CA GLN A 498 14.94 24.26 -21.94
C GLN A 498 16.03 23.21 -22.21
N LEU A 499 16.12 22.21 -21.34
CA LEU A 499 16.93 21.00 -21.53
C LEU A 499 16.05 19.81 -21.92
N VAL A 500 16.35 19.19 -23.05
CA VAL A 500 15.73 17.95 -23.50
C VAL A 500 16.86 16.95 -23.74
N ILE A 501 16.82 15.82 -23.05
CA ILE A 501 17.74 14.70 -23.25
C ILE A 501 16.92 13.53 -23.79
N TRP A 502 17.32 12.99 -24.93
CA TRP A 502 16.62 11.87 -25.55
C TRP A 502 17.11 10.50 -25.06
N GLU A 503 16.34 9.43 -25.31
CA GLU A 503 16.65 8.07 -24.85
C GLU A 503 18.04 7.55 -25.26
N ASP A 504 18.49 7.91 -26.46
CA ASP A 504 19.72 7.46 -27.10
C ASP A 504 20.93 8.35 -26.77
N GLU A 505 20.67 9.49 -26.11
CA GLU A 505 21.70 10.39 -25.61
C GLU A 505 22.07 10.03 -24.17
N GLU A 506 23.35 10.16 -23.84
CA GLU A 506 23.77 10.04 -22.45
C GLU A 506 23.74 11.40 -21.77
N VAL A 507 23.22 11.45 -20.53
CA VAL A 507 23.09 12.70 -19.76
C VAL A 507 24.42 13.45 -19.69
N VAL A 508 25.51 12.73 -19.39
CA VAL A 508 26.83 13.36 -19.26
C VAL A 508 27.38 13.90 -20.58
N ASP A 509 27.01 13.33 -21.75
CA ASP A 509 27.42 13.89 -23.06
C ASP A 509 26.72 15.23 -23.35
N VAL A 510 25.43 15.30 -23.04
CA VAL A 510 24.65 16.52 -23.23
C VAL A 510 25.17 17.62 -22.30
N LEU A 511 25.40 17.30 -21.02
CA LEU A 511 25.93 18.25 -20.05
C LEU A 511 27.36 18.69 -20.39
N TYR A 512 28.19 17.81 -20.94
CA TYR A 512 29.52 18.16 -21.43
C TYR A 512 29.46 19.18 -22.57
N ASN A 513 28.58 18.97 -23.56
CA ASN A 513 28.41 19.90 -24.67
C ASN A 513 27.92 21.28 -24.19
N ILE A 514 27.05 21.31 -23.18
CA ILE A 514 26.64 22.54 -22.50
C ILE A 514 27.82 23.20 -21.79
N ARG A 515 28.59 22.43 -21.02
CA ARG A 515 29.79 22.92 -20.32
C ARG A 515 30.75 23.62 -21.30
N GLN A 516 31.06 22.97 -22.42
CA GLN A 516 31.95 23.52 -23.45
C GLN A 516 31.37 24.78 -24.09
N ARG A 517 30.05 24.83 -24.35
CA ARG A 517 29.40 25.99 -24.97
C ARG A 517 29.39 27.22 -24.07
N TYR A 518 29.26 27.04 -22.76
CA TYR A 518 29.09 28.14 -21.79
C TYR A 518 30.31 28.34 -20.87
N ASN A 519 31.44 27.68 -21.15
CA ASN A 519 32.66 27.74 -20.34
C ASN A 519 32.42 27.45 -18.83
N LEU A 520 31.58 26.46 -18.53
CA LEU A 520 31.26 26.06 -17.17
C LEU A 520 32.34 25.13 -16.59
N THR A 521 32.33 24.91 -15.27
CA THR A 521 33.34 24.05 -14.61
C THR A 521 32.96 22.55 -14.66
N LEU A 522 33.93 21.66 -14.45
CA LEU A 522 33.67 20.23 -14.27
C LEU A 522 32.79 19.96 -13.04
N ASP A 523 32.93 20.75 -12.00
CA ASP A 523 32.12 20.64 -10.78
C ASP A 523 30.64 20.94 -11.07
N ASP A 524 30.36 21.94 -11.91
CA ASP A 524 28.99 22.27 -12.34
C ASP A 524 28.36 21.10 -13.12
N GLN A 525 29.12 20.50 -14.05
CA GLN A 525 28.67 19.33 -14.81
C GLN A 525 28.41 18.14 -13.91
N THR A 526 29.34 17.85 -12.99
CA THR A 526 29.23 16.71 -12.06
C THR A 526 28.05 16.88 -11.12
N ARG A 527 27.79 18.10 -10.65
CA ARG A 527 26.62 18.42 -9.82
C ARG A 527 25.32 18.18 -10.57
N SER A 528 25.15 18.79 -11.75
CA SER A 528 23.93 18.60 -12.56
C SER A 528 23.75 17.14 -12.99
N LEU A 529 24.83 16.44 -13.32
CA LEU A 529 24.79 15.00 -13.63
C LEU A 529 24.29 14.21 -12.42
N SER A 530 24.85 14.46 -11.23
CA SER A 530 24.42 13.79 -10.00
C SER A 530 22.97 14.11 -9.66
N GLU A 531 22.50 15.33 -9.90
CA GLU A 531 21.11 15.73 -9.66
C GLU A 531 20.15 15.00 -10.59
N ILE A 532 20.44 14.98 -11.90
CA ILE A 532 19.61 14.30 -12.91
C ILE A 532 19.62 12.77 -12.69
N CYS A 533 20.80 12.17 -12.52
CA CYS A 533 20.95 10.72 -12.38
C CYS A 533 20.52 10.17 -11.01
N LYS A 534 20.28 11.03 -10.01
CA LYS A 534 19.68 10.62 -8.74
C LYS A 534 18.19 10.30 -8.88
N SER A 535 17.53 10.78 -9.93
CA SER A 535 16.15 10.41 -10.24
C SER A 535 16.09 8.94 -10.67
N SER A 536 15.22 8.16 -10.02
CA SER A 536 14.96 6.76 -10.41
C SER A 536 14.33 6.61 -11.80
N GLU A 537 13.85 7.71 -12.37
CA GLU A 537 13.24 7.74 -13.70
C GLU A 537 14.26 7.95 -14.83
N VAL A 538 15.51 8.28 -14.49
CA VAL A 538 16.57 8.54 -15.46
C VAL A 538 17.65 7.47 -15.36
N TYR A 539 17.76 6.65 -16.40
CA TYR A 539 18.86 5.70 -16.50
C TYR A 539 20.12 6.37 -17.06
N CYS A 540 21.15 6.48 -16.21
CA CYS A 540 22.50 6.91 -16.57
C CYS A 540 23.43 5.69 -16.61
N LYS A 541 24.01 5.42 -17.78
CA LYS A 541 24.94 4.33 -18.03
C LYS A 541 26.36 4.68 -17.56
N ARG A 542 26.74 5.96 -17.58
CA ARG A 542 28.13 6.39 -17.35
C ARG A 542 28.24 7.77 -16.69
N ALA A 543 29.34 7.97 -15.98
CA ALA A 543 29.60 9.17 -15.17
C ALA A 543 30.52 10.21 -15.86
N LYS A 544 31.11 9.86 -17.00
CA LYS A 544 32.06 10.69 -17.75
C LYS A 544 31.57 10.86 -19.18
N ALA A 545 31.71 12.01 -19.81
CA ALA A 545 31.35 12.25 -21.22
C ALA A 545 32.25 11.46 -22.20
N VAL A 546 31.74 11.12 -23.39
CA VAL A 546 32.55 10.62 -24.50
C VAL A 546 32.98 11.85 -25.27
N ILE A 547 34.27 12.15 -25.25
CA ILE A 547 34.82 13.27 -26.03
C ILE A 547 35.18 12.84 -27.45
N TYR A 548 35.46 11.55 -27.64
CA TYR A 548 35.75 10.99 -28.94
C TYR A 548 35.37 9.50 -29.00
N ARG A 549 34.78 9.09 -30.12
CA ARG A 549 34.48 7.69 -30.43
C ARG A 549 34.87 7.37 -31.86
N LYS A 550 35.71 6.36 -32.04
CA LYS A 550 35.96 5.72 -33.35
C LYS A 550 35.29 4.35 -33.33
N THR A 551 34.23 4.24 -34.14
CA THR A 551 33.48 2.99 -34.34
C THR A 551 33.93 2.28 -35.61
N ASP A 552 33.51 1.03 -35.76
CA ASP A 552 33.71 0.24 -36.98
C ASP A 552 35.18 0.16 -37.42
N ILE A 553 36.09 0.04 -36.45
CA ILE A 553 37.51 -0.18 -36.74
C ILE A 553 37.64 -1.57 -37.34
N THR A 554 37.79 -1.63 -38.65
CA THR A 554 37.90 -2.88 -39.39
C THR A 554 39.34 -3.31 -39.55
N LYS A 555 39.54 -4.60 -39.83
CA LYS A 555 40.85 -5.12 -40.26
C LYS A 555 41.36 -4.44 -41.56
N LEU A 556 40.47 -3.89 -42.39
CA LEU A 556 40.87 -3.16 -43.60
C LEU A 556 41.52 -1.81 -43.28
N ASP A 557 41.06 -1.14 -42.22
CA ASP A 557 41.75 0.04 -41.69
C ASP A 557 43.17 -0.33 -41.23
N PHE A 558 43.39 -1.57 -40.75
CA PHE A 558 44.71 -2.10 -40.39
C PHE A 558 45.59 -2.44 -41.61
N GLU A 559 45.02 -2.98 -42.68
CA GLU A 559 45.77 -3.38 -43.88
C GLU A 559 46.33 -2.18 -44.66
N LYS A 560 45.71 -0.99 -44.52
CA LYS A 560 46.19 0.26 -45.13
C LYS A 560 47.57 0.70 -44.62
N PHE A 561 48.00 0.23 -43.46
CA PHE A 561 49.26 0.63 -42.80
C PHE A 561 50.37 -0.43 -42.90
N GLY A 562 50.07 -1.62 -43.45
CA GLY A 562 51.03 -2.71 -43.60
C GLY A 562 51.82 -2.63 -44.91
N ASN A 563 52.73 -1.67 -45.04
CA ASN A 563 53.71 -1.70 -46.15
C ASN A 563 54.77 -2.77 -45.87
N GLU A 564 54.76 -3.80 -46.72
CA GLU A 564 55.87 -4.71 -47.07
C GLU A 564 56.84 -5.13 -45.94
N THR A 565 56.58 -6.24 -45.21
CA THR A 565 57.65 -7.15 -44.72
C THR A 565 57.22 -8.43 -43.98
N CYS A 566 55.94 -8.71 -43.73
CA CYS A 566 55.57 -9.96 -43.03
C CYS A 566 54.40 -10.72 -43.67
N ARG A 567 54.65 -11.32 -44.84
CA ARG A 567 53.93 -12.53 -45.25
C ARG A 567 54.55 -13.74 -44.55
N ARG A 568 54.05 -14.12 -43.38
CA ARG A 568 54.36 -15.42 -42.76
C ARG A 568 53.27 -16.43 -43.13
N GLN A 569 53.65 -17.48 -43.85
CA GLN A 569 52.86 -18.71 -43.99
C GLN A 569 53.13 -19.59 -42.76
N PHE A 570 52.10 -19.91 -41.98
CA PHE A 570 52.18 -20.94 -40.94
C PHE A 570 51.72 -22.28 -41.54
N VAL A 571 52.52 -23.33 -41.36
CA VAL A 571 52.24 -24.68 -41.86
C VAL A 571 52.17 -25.65 -40.69
N GLY A 572 51.12 -26.47 -40.63
CA GLY A 572 51.05 -27.61 -39.73
C GLY A 572 50.04 -28.67 -40.17
N PHE A 573 50.54 -29.83 -40.61
CA PHE A 573 49.92 -31.14 -40.41
C PHE A 573 50.94 -32.06 -39.78
N LYS A 574 50.56 -32.84 -38.76
CA LYS A 574 51.42 -33.87 -38.17
C LYS A 574 50.70 -35.21 -38.24
N PHE A 575 51.19 -36.10 -39.10
CA PHE A 575 50.78 -37.50 -39.09
C PHE A 575 51.31 -38.17 -37.81
N THR A 576 50.49 -39.02 -37.19
CA THR A 576 50.90 -39.77 -35.99
C THR A 576 52.05 -40.71 -36.35
N SER A 577 53.12 -40.70 -35.54
CA SER A 577 54.35 -41.48 -35.76
C SER A 577 54.15 -43.00 -35.72
N SER A 578 52.95 -43.46 -35.35
CA SER A 578 52.55 -44.86 -35.27
C SER A 578 52.37 -45.51 -36.66
N PHE A 579 52.14 -44.71 -37.71
CA PHE A 579 51.80 -45.23 -39.04
C PHE A 579 52.97 -45.88 -39.76
N ALA A 580 54.20 -45.42 -39.49
CA ALA A 580 55.43 -45.98 -40.05
C ALA A 580 55.74 -47.41 -39.55
N ASN A 581 55.12 -47.85 -38.44
CA ASN A 581 55.38 -49.15 -37.81
C ASN A 581 54.47 -50.28 -38.31
N LEU A 582 53.49 -50.00 -39.17
CA LEU A 582 52.71 -51.04 -39.85
C LEU A 582 53.58 -51.71 -40.93
N PRO A 583 53.39 -53.01 -41.22
CA PRO A 583 54.21 -53.77 -42.18
C PRO A 583 54.22 -53.20 -43.62
N LEU A 584 53.31 -52.28 -43.94
CA LEU A 584 53.25 -51.52 -45.20
C LEU A 584 53.46 -50.00 -45.02
N GLY A 585 53.61 -49.51 -43.79
CA GLY A 585 53.61 -48.09 -43.43
C GLY A 585 54.78 -47.30 -44.00
N GLY A 586 55.98 -47.89 -44.05
CA GLY A 586 57.17 -47.24 -44.61
C GLY A 586 57.04 -46.94 -46.11
N LYS A 587 56.51 -47.88 -46.90
CA LYS A 587 56.30 -47.71 -48.34
C LYS A 587 55.15 -46.76 -48.65
N LEU A 588 54.09 -46.78 -47.84
CA LEU A 588 52.97 -45.86 -48.01
C LEU A 588 53.36 -44.43 -47.61
N ALA A 589 54.18 -44.25 -46.59
CA ALA A 589 54.73 -42.95 -46.19
C ALA A 589 55.69 -42.37 -47.24
N GLU A 590 56.40 -43.24 -47.97
CA GLU A 590 57.24 -42.83 -49.09
C GLU A 590 56.41 -42.47 -50.33
N PHE A 591 55.37 -43.25 -50.64
CA PHE A 591 54.38 -42.96 -51.68
C PHE A 591 53.64 -41.63 -51.41
N LEU A 592 53.31 -41.32 -50.15
CA LEU A 592 52.65 -40.07 -49.74
C LEU A 592 53.59 -38.85 -49.71
N LYS A 593 54.92 -39.03 -49.86
CA LYS A 593 55.86 -37.91 -50.03
C LYS A 593 55.90 -37.41 -51.47
N GLU A 594 55.40 -38.18 -52.43
CA GLU A 594 55.26 -37.71 -53.80
C GLU A 594 54.03 -36.79 -53.88
N ASP A 595 54.26 -35.52 -54.26
CA ASP A 595 53.24 -34.46 -54.32
C ASP A 595 51.90 -34.85 -55.01
N PRO A 596 51.86 -35.62 -56.11
CA PRO A 596 50.57 -36.02 -56.71
C PRO A 596 49.77 -37.01 -55.85
N ALA A 597 50.43 -37.89 -55.10
CA ALA A 597 49.77 -38.83 -54.19
C ALA A 597 49.24 -38.10 -52.95
N LYS A 598 50.02 -37.13 -52.44
CA LYS A 598 49.60 -36.25 -51.34
C LYS A 598 48.35 -35.44 -51.73
N SER A 599 48.34 -34.85 -52.92
CA SER A 599 47.21 -34.06 -53.42
C SER A 599 45.95 -34.91 -53.66
N ALA A 600 46.11 -36.14 -54.17
CA ALA A 600 44.98 -37.06 -54.35
C ALA A 600 44.34 -37.49 -53.02
N VAL A 601 45.14 -37.66 -51.97
CA VAL A 601 44.68 -38.09 -50.63
C VAL A 601 44.12 -36.93 -49.80
N GLU A 602 44.62 -35.70 -49.99
CA GLU A 602 44.12 -34.48 -49.34
C GLU A 602 42.80 -33.97 -49.93
N HIS A 603 42.35 -34.50 -51.08
CA HIS A 603 41.09 -34.10 -51.68
C HIS A 603 39.89 -34.49 -50.78
N PRO A 604 38.98 -33.56 -50.41
CA PRO A 604 37.90 -33.83 -49.45
C PRO A 604 36.92 -34.92 -49.92
N LEU A 605 36.81 -35.11 -51.23
CA LEU A 605 36.02 -36.20 -51.82
C LEU A 605 36.78 -37.52 -51.94
N PHE A 606 38.09 -37.60 -51.66
CA PHE A 606 38.85 -38.85 -51.81
C PHE A 606 38.23 -39.96 -50.95
N CYS A 607 37.93 -39.67 -49.69
CA CYS A 607 37.23 -40.60 -48.79
C CYS A 607 35.86 -40.98 -49.32
N VAL A 608 35.10 -40.01 -49.86
CA VAL A 608 33.76 -40.24 -50.41
C VAL A 608 33.81 -41.08 -51.69
N ILE A 609 34.81 -40.87 -52.55
CA ILE A 609 35.03 -41.60 -53.79
C ILE A 609 35.49 -43.02 -53.48
N VAL A 610 36.43 -43.20 -52.55
CA VAL A 610 36.85 -44.53 -52.09
C VAL A 610 35.68 -45.28 -51.49
N LEU A 611 34.84 -44.62 -50.68
CA LEU A 611 33.60 -45.19 -50.13
C LEU A 611 32.59 -45.53 -51.23
N LEU A 612 32.36 -44.65 -52.19
CA LEU A 612 31.47 -44.89 -53.33
C LEU A 612 31.96 -46.05 -54.20
N VAL A 613 33.26 -46.10 -54.50
CA VAL A 613 33.86 -47.19 -55.27
C VAL A 613 33.75 -48.50 -54.51
N LEU A 614 34.06 -48.53 -53.21
CA LEU A 614 33.86 -49.72 -52.37
C LEU A 614 32.39 -50.14 -52.32
N GLN A 615 31.47 -49.18 -52.20
CA GLN A 615 30.04 -49.44 -52.13
C GLN A 615 29.46 -49.90 -53.47
N VAL A 616 29.93 -49.37 -54.59
CA VAL A 616 29.61 -49.81 -55.95
C VAL A 616 30.18 -51.20 -56.21
N VAL A 617 31.42 -51.47 -55.82
CA VAL A 617 32.04 -52.80 -55.91
C VAL A 617 31.28 -53.80 -55.06
N LEU A 618 30.90 -53.45 -53.83
CA LEU A 618 30.10 -54.30 -52.95
C LEU A 618 28.68 -54.53 -53.48
N GLN A 619 28.04 -53.51 -54.07
CA GLN A 619 26.73 -53.67 -54.71
C GLN A 619 26.81 -54.49 -56.00
N LEU A 620 27.86 -54.33 -56.81
CA LEU A 620 28.15 -55.17 -57.98
C LEU A 620 28.39 -56.63 -57.58
N LEU A 621 29.20 -56.85 -56.53
CA LEU A 621 29.43 -58.19 -55.96
C LEU A 621 28.12 -58.78 -55.40
N ALA A 622 27.29 -57.97 -54.75
CA ALA A 622 25.97 -58.38 -54.28
C ALA A 622 25.01 -58.71 -55.43
N LEU A 623 25.01 -57.92 -56.52
CA LEU A 623 24.23 -58.17 -57.74
C LEU A 623 24.67 -59.44 -58.46
N LEU A 624 25.98 -59.71 -58.52
CA LEU A 624 26.54 -60.95 -59.06
C LEU A 624 26.11 -62.18 -58.24
N THR A 625 25.90 -62.04 -56.93
CA THR A 625 25.44 -63.14 -56.07
C THR A 625 23.93 -63.41 -56.10
N ILE A 626 23.10 -62.53 -56.69
CA ILE A 626 21.63 -62.67 -56.69
C ILE A 626 21.09 -63.68 -57.73
N VAL A 627 21.90 -64.15 -58.70
CA VAL A 627 21.41 -65.06 -59.76
C VAL A 627 21.32 -66.54 -59.33
N LYS A 628 21.73 -66.92 -58.10
CA LYS A 628 21.54 -68.31 -57.61
C LYS A 628 20.94 -68.40 -56.21
N LYS A 629 19.59 -68.42 -56.20
CA LYS A 629 18.67 -69.19 -55.34
C LYS A 629 18.59 -68.92 -53.82
N LYS A 630 17.32 -68.73 -53.42
CA LYS A 630 16.61 -69.05 -52.16
C LYS A 630 16.95 -68.29 -50.86
N LEU A 631 16.04 -67.35 -50.57
CA LEU A 631 15.33 -67.03 -49.32
C LEU A 631 16.07 -67.07 -47.95
N LEU A 632 16.17 -65.85 -47.37
CA LEU A 632 16.36 -65.44 -45.96
C LEU A 632 17.71 -65.79 -45.27
N PRO A 633 18.32 -64.89 -44.47
CA PRO A 633 17.85 -63.61 -43.93
C PRO A 633 18.80 -62.44 -44.31
N HIS A 634 18.60 -61.81 -45.48
CA HIS A 634 19.59 -60.89 -46.03
C HIS A 634 19.57 -59.46 -45.48
N LEU A 635 18.54 -59.07 -44.70
CA LEU A 635 18.42 -57.69 -44.22
C LEU A 635 19.38 -57.41 -43.05
N LEU A 636 19.49 -58.34 -42.09
CA LEU A 636 20.34 -58.15 -40.92
C LEU A 636 21.83 -58.18 -41.30
N GLN A 637 22.21 -59.05 -42.25
CA GLN A 637 23.59 -59.15 -42.69
C GLN A 637 24.04 -57.93 -43.51
N ARG A 638 23.15 -57.33 -44.31
CA ARG A 638 23.43 -56.06 -45.00
C ARG A 638 23.59 -54.91 -44.03
N ILE A 639 22.77 -54.86 -42.98
CA ILE A 639 22.89 -53.82 -41.94
C ILE A 639 24.20 -54.01 -41.15
N VAL A 640 24.53 -55.24 -40.75
CA VAL A 640 25.75 -55.54 -39.99
C VAL A 640 27.01 -55.25 -40.80
N VAL A 641 27.06 -55.61 -42.08
CA VAL A 641 28.23 -55.32 -42.93
C VAL A 641 28.37 -53.81 -43.17
N SER A 642 27.27 -53.09 -43.42
CA SER A 642 27.32 -51.62 -43.59
C SER A 642 27.73 -50.90 -42.31
N ILE A 643 27.26 -51.34 -41.14
CA ILE A 643 27.66 -50.78 -39.84
C ILE A 643 29.14 -51.08 -39.55
N TRP A 644 29.61 -52.30 -39.82
CA TRP A 644 31.03 -52.64 -39.63
C TRP A 644 31.94 -51.88 -40.59
N LEU A 645 31.50 -51.60 -41.82
CA LEU A 645 32.26 -50.77 -42.76
C LEU A 645 32.33 -49.31 -42.28
N LEU A 646 31.22 -48.77 -41.77
CA LEU A 646 31.17 -47.42 -41.19
C LEU A 646 32.11 -47.31 -39.99
N VAL A 647 32.06 -48.29 -39.07
CA VAL A 647 32.95 -48.33 -37.90
C VAL A 647 34.41 -48.48 -38.31
N ALA A 648 34.73 -49.36 -39.26
CA ALA A 648 36.10 -49.56 -39.72
C ALA A 648 36.67 -48.30 -40.40
N VAL A 649 35.85 -47.60 -41.20
CA VAL A 649 36.25 -46.35 -41.87
C VAL A 649 36.39 -45.20 -40.87
N SER A 650 35.50 -45.08 -39.89
CA SER A 650 35.64 -44.08 -38.81
C SER A 650 36.84 -44.36 -37.92
N VAL A 651 37.16 -45.62 -37.63
CA VAL A 651 38.37 -46.02 -36.89
C VAL A 651 39.62 -45.76 -37.73
N LEU A 652 39.61 -46.02 -39.04
CA LEU A 652 40.74 -45.67 -39.91
C LEU A 652 40.93 -44.15 -39.97
N GLN A 653 39.87 -43.37 -40.13
CA GLN A 653 39.91 -41.90 -40.15
C GLN A 653 40.43 -41.32 -38.83
N ALA A 654 40.03 -41.88 -37.69
CA ALA A 654 40.51 -41.47 -36.37
C ALA A 654 41.98 -41.85 -36.10
N VAL A 655 42.49 -42.93 -36.74
CA VAL A 655 43.88 -43.39 -36.56
C VAL A 655 44.86 -42.74 -37.55
N LEU A 656 44.38 -42.27 -38.71
CA LEU A 656 45.21 -41.78 -39.81
C LEU A 656 45.39 -40.26 -39.90
N VAL A 657 44.46 -39.46 -39.39
CA VAL A 657 44.51 -38.00 -39.54
C VAL A 657 44.07 -37.33 -38.24
N GLU A 658 45.03 -36.84 -37.46
CA GLU A 658 44.79 -35.78 -36.48
C GLU A 658 44.67 -34.42 -37.21
N PRO A 659 43.89 -33.47 -36.67
CA PRO A 659 43.15 -32.48 -37.45
C PRO A 659 43.97 -31.42 -38.20
N ASN A 660 43.30 -30.90 -39.22
CA ASN A 660 43.71 -29.96 -40.26
C ASN A 660 42.78 -28.70 -40.23
N ALA A 661 43.33 -27.52 -40.54
CA ALA A 661 42.73 -26.24 -40.98
C ALA A 661 41.54 -25.56 -40.26
N ASP A 662 40.86 -26.16 -39.28
CA ASP A 662 39.85 -25.41 -38.48
C ASP A 662 40.45 -24.34 -37.55
N ILE A 663 41.78 -24.19 -37.52
CA ILE A 663 42.43 -23.07 -36.82
C ILE A 663 42.38 -21.78 -37.65
N ASP A 664 42.20 -21.85 -38.97
CA ASP A 664 42.18 -20.65 -39.82
C ASP A 664 40.78 -20.12 -40.11
N GLN A 665 39.74 -20.96 -40.09
CA GLN A 665 38.36 -20.47 -40.12
C GLN A 665 37.99 -19.75 -38.80
N ALA A 666 38.58 -20.13 -37.66
CA ALA A 666 38.49 -19.32 -36.44
C ALA A 666 39.24 -17.97 -36.56
N MET A 667 40.28 -17.87 -37.40
CA MET A 667 41.02 -16.64 -37.65
C MET A 667 40.40 -15.73 -38.73
N HIS A 668 39.60 -16.28 -39.66
CA HIS A 668 39.00 -15.53 -40.76
C HIS A 668 37.48 -15.34 -40.65
N THR A 669 36.76 -16.12 -39.83
CA THR A 669 35.31 -15.90 -39.59
C THR A 669 35.06 -14.75 -38.61
N TYR A 670 36.09 -14.34 -37.87
CA TYR A 670 36.09 -13.01 -37.27
C TYR A 670 36.50 -11.99 -38.33
N GLU A 671 35.52 -11.55 -39.14
CA GLU A 671 35.39 -10.12 -39.50
C GLU A 671 35.11 -9.31 -38.21
N GLY A 672 35.93 -9.54 -37.18
CA GLY A 672 35.77 -9.01 -35.85
C GLY A 672 35.94 -7.51 -35.97
N ARG A 673 34.84 -6.79 -35.87
CA ARG A 673 34.90 -5.37 -35.52
C ARG A 673 35.71 -5.31 -34.24
N LEU A 674 36.82 -4.59 -34.30
CA LEU A 674 37.56 -4.30 -33.09
C LEU A 674 36.67 -3.48 -32.16
N PRO A 675 36.87 -3.58 -30.83
CA PRO A 675 36.11 -2.76 -29.91
C PRO A 675 36.25 -1.28 -30.30
N ASP A 676 35.21 -0.49 -30.06
CA ASP A 676 35.28 0.96 -30.31
C ASP A 676 36.41 1.59 -29.48
N ILE A 677 37.15 2.53 -30.06
CA ILE A 677 38.01 3.42 -29.26
C ILE A 677 37.11 4.52 -28.71
N VAL A 678 36.86 4.49 -27.40
CA VAL A 678 36.06 5.49 -26.70
C VAL A 678 36.96 6.23 -25.72
N ILE A 679 37.19 7.52 -25.98
CA ILE A 679 37.94 8.40 -25.08
C ILE A 679 36.93 9.15 -24.24
N TYR A 680 37.05 9.03 -22.92
CA TYR A 680 36.21 9.76 -21.98
C TYR A 680 36.83 11.10 -21.60
N GLU A 681 36.03 12.01 -21.05
CA GLU A 681 36.57 13.23 -20.46
C GLU A 681 37.58 12.92 -19.33
N ASP A 682 38.61 13.75 -19.23
CA ASP A 682 39.75 13.59 -18.32
C ASP A 682 40.58 12.31 -18.53
N GLU A 683 40.36 11.56 -19.61
CA GLU A 683 41.23 10.46 -20.00
C GLU A 683 42.22 10.92 -21.07
N GLU A 684 43.48 10.56 -20.85
CA GLU A 684 44.52 10.84 -21.83
C GLU A 684 44.38 9.88 -23.03
N PRO A 685 44.27 10.37 -24.28
CA PRO A 685 44.06 9.52 -25.46
C PRO A 685 45.05 8.36 -25.58
N VAL A 686 46.30 8.57 -25.18
CA VAL A 686 47.35 7.55 -25.23
C VAL A 686 47.13 6.39 -24.26
N ASP A 687 46.54 6.63 -23.09
CA ASP A 687 46.21 5.58 -22.13
C ASP A 687 45.01 4.77 -22.60
N VAL A 688 44.01 5.46 -23.16
CA VAL A 688 42.82 4.82 -23.75
C VAL A 688 43.24 3.90 -24.89
N LEU A 689 44.11 4.37 -25.79
CA LEU A 689 44.66 3.54 -26.86
C LEU A 689 45.43 2.33 -26.34
N LEU A 690 46.21 2.48 -25.26
CA LEU A 690 46.92 1.37 -24.66
C LEU A 690 45.94 0.35 -24.04
N LYS A 691 44.89 0.83 -23.36
CA LYS A 691 43.84 -0.01 -22.77
C LYS A 691 43.07 -0.75 -23.85
N TRP A 692 42.59 -0.02 -24.86
CA TRP A 692 41.95 -0.57 -26.04
C TRP A 692 42.85 -1.61 -26.71
N GLY A 693 44.14 -1.30 -26.86
CA GLY A 693 45.13 -2.21 -27.41
C GLY A 693 45.24 -3.53 -26.65
N LYS A 694 45.23 -3.47 -25.32
CA LYS A 694 45.22 -4.66 -24.46
C LYS A 694 43.93 -5.46 -24.63
N GLU A 695 42.77 -4.80 -24.70
CA GLU A 695 41.47 -5.45 -24.90
C GLU A 695 41.35 -6.09 -26.28
N ALA A 696 41.65 -5.35 -27.34
CA ALA A 696 41.74 -5.85 -28.72
C ALA A 696 42.71 -7.04 -28.83
N SER A 697 43.83 -7.03 -28.09
CA SER A 697 44.80 -8.13 -28.10
C SER A 697 44.34 -9.40 -27.36
N LYS A 698 43.31 -9.32 -26.50
CA LYS A 698 42.74 -10.49 -25.83
C LYS A 698 41.90 -11.33 -26.80
N GLU A 699 41.23 -10.67 -27.74
CA GLU A 699 40.34 -11.31 -28.72
C GLU A 699 41.05 -11.56 -30.06
N HIS A 700 42.06 -10.76 -30.40
CA HIS A 700 42.81 -10.89 -31.66
C HIS A 700 44.32 -11.01 -31.41
N HIS A 701 44.92 -12.08 -31.96
CA HIS A 701 46.35 -12.45 -31.88
C HIS A 701 47.27 -11.32 -32.43
N PRO A 702 48.63 -11.43 -32.36
CA PRO A 702 49.60 -10.37 -32.00
C PRO A 702 49.74 -9.14 -32.93
N ILE A 703 48.80 -8.92 -33.85
CA ILE A 703 48.70 -7.81 -34.81
C ILE A 703 48.77 -6.44 -34.13
N VAL A 704 48.32 -6.32 -32.89
CA VAL A 704 48.26 -5.02 -32.19
C VAL A 704 49.60 -4.61 -31.55
N ARG A 705 50.71 -5.35 -31.72
CA ARG A 705 51.82 -5.22 -30.75
C ARG A 705 52.84 -4.09 -30.88
N GLU A 706 53.06 -3.32 -31.96
CA GLU A 706 54.10 -2.24 -31.83
C GLU A 706 54.16 -1.07 -32.86
N PRO A 707 53.58 -1.07 -34.09
CA PRO A 707 53.63 0.13 -34.95
C PRO A 707 52.37 1.03 -34.91
N ILE A 708 51.18 0.43 -34.79
CA ILE A 708 49.89 1.12 -35.08
C ILE A 708 49.44 2.07 -33.96
N TYR A 709 49.88 1.83 -32.72
CA TYR A 709 49.55 2.70 -31.58
C TYR A 709 49.99 4.15 -31.82
N TRP A 710 51.13 4.36 -32.48
CA TRP A 710 51.69 5.68 -32.70
C TRP A 710 50.93 6.45 -33.78
N GLU A 711 50.49 5.78 -34.84
CA GLU A 711 49.74 6.42 -35.93
C GLU A 711 48.30 6.76 -35.50
N LEU A 712 47.64 5.87 -34.76
CA LEU A 712 46.34 6.18 -34.16
C LEU A 712 46.47 7.30 -33.14
N LEU A 713 47.54 7.32 -32.34
CA LEU A 713 47.79 8.41 -31.40
C LEU A 713 48.06 9.72 -32.11
N ASP A 714 48.86 9.70 -33.17
CA ASP A 714 49.14 10.87 -34.00
C ASP A 714 47.86 11.40 -34.67
N GLU A 715 47.00 10.52 -35.19
CA GLU A 715 45.69 10.88 -35.71
C GLU A 715 44.81 11.51 -34.61
N LEU A 716 44.75 10.91 -33.42
CA LEU A 716 43.95 11.41 -32.30
C LEU A 716 44.45 12.75 -31.78
N CYS A 717 45.76 12.90 -31.59
CA CYS A 717 46.35 14.08 -30.97
C CYS A 717 46.58 15.24 -31.93
N ASN A 718 46.89 14.96 -33.20
CA ASN A 718 47.24 16.02 -34.17
C ASN A 718 46.14 16.32 -35.18
N LYS A 719 45.17 15.42 -35.41
CA LYS A 719 44.13 15.61 -36.45
C LYS A 719 42.71 15.76 -35.92
N THR A 720 42.47 15.48 -34.63
CA THR A 720 41.12 15.55 -34.06
C THR A 720 40.92 16.86 -33.30
N GLU A 721 40.14 17.77 -33.87
CA GLU A 721 39.76 19.02 -33.18
C GLU A 721 38.97 18.70 -31.90
N GLY A 722 39.42 19.23 -30.76
CA GLY A 722 38.75 19.07 -29.45
C GLY A 722 39.36 18.01 -28.53
N LEU A 723 40.30 17.18 -29.00
CA LEU A 723 41.11 16.31 -28.13
C LEU A 723 42.41 17.02 -27.77
N THR A 724 42.61 17.32 -26.49
CA THR A 724 43.89 17.82 -25.98
C THR A 724 44.72 16.66 -25.46
N CYS A 725 45.77 16.28 -26.19
CA CYS A 725 46.79 15.38 -25.66
C CYS A 725 47.80 16.21 -24.86
N SER A 726 47.78 16.07 -23.54
CA SER A 726 48.82 16.59 -22.66
C SER A 726 50.14 15.81 -22.82
N ARG A 727 50.08 14.57 -23.29
CA ARG A 727 51.24 13.71 -23.54
C ARG A 727 51.06 12.78 -24.72
N MET A 728 52.18 12.52 -25.38
CA MET A 728 52.29 11.57 -26.47
C MET A 728 52.66 10.15 -25.98
N ARG A 729 52.67 9.86 -24.67
CA ARG A 729 53.21 8.59 -24.13
C ARG A 729 52.31 7.99 -23.06
N ALA A 730 51.99 6.69 -23.17
CA ALA A 730 51.18 5.96 -22.19
C ALA A 730 51.95 5.68 -20.90
N TRP A 731 51.23 5.62 -19.78
CA TRP A 731 51.80 5.20 -18.50
C TRP A 731 51.62 3.68 -18.31
N GLU A 732 52.68 2.98 -17.90
CA GLU A 732 52.54 1.62 -17.40
C GLU A 732 52.35 1.66 -15.88
N PHE A 733 51.11 1.54 -15.42
CA PHE A 733 50.80 1.47 -14.00
C PHE A 733 51.49 0.26 -13.34
N LEU A 734 52.42 0.54 -12.42
CA LEU A 734 53.12 -0.44 -11.60
C LEU A 734 52.88 -0.10 -10.12
N TYR A 735 51.65 -0.35 -9.62
CA TYR A 735 51.20 0.14 -8.30
C TYR A 735 51.34 1.69 -8.20
N PRO A 736 51.00 2.42 -7.12
CA PRO A 736 50.65 3.86 -7.21
C PRO A 736 51.88 4.79 -7.30
N ILE A 737 52.88 4.41 -8.09
CA ILE A 737 54.13 5.11 -8.31
C ILE A 737 54.37 5.14 -9.82
N ASP A 738 54.50 6.35 -10.36
CA ASP A 738 54.66 6.60 -11.79
C ASP A 738 56.14 6.53 -12.16
N VAL A 739 56.62 5.33 -12.54
CA VAL A 739 58.01 5.16 -12.99
C VAL A 739 58.06 5.08 -14.51
N TYR A 740 58.85 5.96 -15.13
CA TYR A 740 59.15 5.92 -16.56
C TYR A 740 59.86 4.60 -16.92
N ASN A 741 59.40 3.91 -17.97
CA ASN A 741 60.06 2.72 -18.49
C ASN A 741 61.31 3.12 -19.30
N PRO A 742 62.55 2.87 -18.82
CA PRO A 742 63.76 3.36 -19.45
C PRO A 742 64.10 2.66 -20.78
N LEU A 743 63.35 1.63 -21.18
CA LEU A 743 63.53 0.95 -22.47
C LEU A 743 62.66 1.53 -23.59
N VAL A 744 61.72 2.41 -23.26
CA VAL A 744 60.92 3.18 -24.24
C VAL A 744 61.57 4.54 -24.53
N ASP A 745 62.42 5.02 -23.62
CA ASP A 745 63.21 6.24 -23.78
C ASP A 745 64.67 6.01 -23.33
N PRO A 746 65.59 5.74 -24.28
CA PRO A 746 67.00 5.49 -23.98
C PRO A 746 67.69 6.63 -23.22
N ILE A 747 67.16 7.86 -23.31
CA ILE A 747 67.73 9.05 -22.68
C ILE A 747 67.45 9.03 -21.17
N SER A 748 66.26 8.56 -20.75
CA SER A 748 65.94 8.35 -19.32
C SER A 748 66.70 7.16 -18.71
N GLY A 749 67.24 6.28 -19.57
CA GLY A 749 68.05 5.15 -19.16
C GLY A 749 69.36 5.54 -18.48
N GLU A 750 69.94 6.70 -18.79
CA GLU A 750 71.18 7.16 -18.13
C GLU A 750 70.94 7.69 -16.70
N ASP A 751 69.73 8.14 -16.36
CA ASP A 751 69.42 8.77 -15.07
C ASP A 751 68.77 7.81 -14.05
N CYS A 752 68.11 6.72 -14.47
CA CYS A 752 67.35 5.81 -13.58
C CYS A 752 67.73 4.32 -13.78
N HIS A 753 68.96 3.91 -13.43
CA HIS A 753 69.36 2.50 -13.33
C HIS A 753 68.85 1.78 -12.05
N THR A 754 68.64 0.46 -12.15
CA THR A 754 68.38 -0.44 -11.01
C THR A 754 69.58 -0.53 -10.07
N ILE A 755 69.31 -0.79 -8.78
CA ILE A 755 70.26 -0.75 -7.64
C ILE A 755 71.54 -1.53 -7.98
N MET A 756 72.63 -0.81 -8.26
CA MET A 756 73.97 -1.40 -8.43
C MET A 756 74.72 -1.27 -7.09
N HIS A 757 75.11 -2.41 -6.51
CA HIS A 757 75.91 -2.49 -5.28
C HIS A 757 75.24 -1.95 -3.99
N GLY A 758 73.92 -2.08 -3.86
CA GLY A 758 73.22 -1.76 -2.60
C GLY A 758 73.10 -0.26 -2.31
N LYS A 759 73.34 0.62 -3.29
CA LYS A 759 73.00 2.04 -3.22
C LYS A 759 71.88 2.34 -4.22
N SER A 760 70.81 2.95 -3.72
CA SER A 760 69.71 3.46 -4.53
C SER A 760 70.21 4.52 -5.53
N ASN A 761 69.60 4.56 -6.71
CA ASN A 761 69.77 5.67 -7.64
C ASN A 761 68.95 6.89 -7.19
N SER A 762 69.52 8.09 -7.28
CA SER A 762 68.89 9.38 -6.92
C SER A 762 67.51 9.61 -7.55
N CYS A 763 67.22 8.97 -8.70
CA CYS A 763 65.92 9.02 -9.36
C CYS A 763 64.80 8.34 -8.54
N LEU A 764 65.02 7.09 -8.07
CA LEU A 764 64.04 6.37 -7.25
C LEU A 764 63.87 6.99 -5.87
N GLU A 765 64.94 7.62 -5.36
CA GLU A 765 64.91 8.36 -4.12
C GLU A 765 64.09 9.65 -4.25
N LYS A 766 64.18 10.37 -5.38
CA LYS A 766 63.33 11.54 -5.67
C LYS A 766 61.84 11.20 -5.79
N GLU A 767 61.49 10.12 -6.47
CA GLU A 767 60.08 9.71 -6.57
C GLU A 767 59.54 9.18 -5.24
N ALA A 768 60.35 8.44 -4.48
CA ALA A 768 60.01 8.06 -3.11
C ALA A 768 59.84 9.27 -2.20
N GLN A 769 60.66 10.31 -2.36
CA GLN A 769 60.51 11.57 -1.63
C GLN A 769 59.17 12.23 -1.95
N LYS A 770 58.82 12.40 -3.23
CA LYS A 770 57.52 12.97 -3.64
C LYS A 770 56.33 12.18 -3.09
N PHE A 771 56.44 10.85 -3.02
CA PHE A 771 55.41 10.01 -2.44
C PHE A 771 55.32 10.22 -0.93
N CYS A 772 56.44 10.20 -0.22
CA CYS A 772 56.51 10.38 1.23
C CYS A 772 56.08 11.77 1.69
N ASP A 773 56.35 12.82 0.89
CA ASP A 773 55.92 14.19 1.17
C ASP A 773 54.39 14.36 1.16
N ARG A 774 53.65 13.43 0.53
CA ARG A 774 52.18 13.40 0.56
C ARG A 774 51.62 12.76 1.84
N LEU A 775 52.45 12.09 2.65
CA LEU A 775 52.06 11.41 3.88
C LEU A 775 52.29 12.32 5.09
N TRP A 776 51.26 12.54 5.91
CA TRP A 776 51.36 13.31 7.15
C TRP A 776 50.81 12.54 8.37
N PRO A 777 51.62 12.32 9.42
CA PRO A 777 53.05 12.58 9.50
C PRO A 777 53.85 11.59 8.64
N THR A 778 54.93 12.06 8.03
CA THR A 778 55.79 11.20 7.20
C THR A 778 56.44 10.14 8.10
N PRO A 779 56.27 8.83 7.80
CA PRO A 779 56.90 7.78 8.58
C PRO A 779 58.42 7.90 8.61
N ASN A 780 59.04 7.61 9.75
CA ASN A 780 60.51 7.54 9.84
C ASN A 780 61.03 6.50 8.83
N ASN A 781 62.04 6.86 8.04
CA ASN A 781 62.60 6.06 6.94
C ASN A 781 61.69 5.84 5.71
N CYS A 782 60.56 6.56 5.59
CA CYS A 782 59.63 6.40 4.46
C CYS A 782 60.32 6.40 3.10
N VAL A 783 61.21 7.37 2.84
CA VAL A 783 61.88 7.52 1.56
C VAL A 783 62.71 6.28 1.25
N ASN A 784 63.54 5.83 2.21
CA ASN A 784 64.40 4.68 2.01
C ASN A 784 63.61 3.37 1.81
N ASP A 785 62.55 3.17 2.59
CA ASP A 785 61.71 1.97 2.50
C ASP A 785 60.94 1.92 1.18
N ILE A 786 60.39 3.06 0.74
CA ILE A 786 59.68 3.18 -0.54
C ILE A 786 60.66 3.04 -1.71
N THR A 787 61.83 3.66 -1.64
CA THR A 787 62.89 3.49 -2.65
C THR A 787 63.34 2.04 -2.78
N LEU A 788 63.55 1.34 -1.66
CA LEU A 788 63.91 -0.08 -1.68
C LEU A 788 62.77 -0.93 -2.26
N HIS A 789 61.53 -0.61 -1.91
CA HIS A 789 60.36 -1.29 -2.45
C HIS A 789 60.23 -1.08 -3.97
N MET A 790 60.35 0.16 -4.44
CA MET A 790 60.36 0.51 -5.87
C MET A 790 61.46 -0.26 -6.60
N GLY A 791 62.69 -0.24 -6.07
CA GLY A 791 63.82 -0.97 -6.64
C GLY A 791 63.57 -2.48 -6.73
N THR A 792 63.01 -3.08 -5.68
CA THR A 792 62.68 -4.51 -5.65
C THR A 792 61.57 -4.86 -6.63
N GLN A 793 60.52 -4.02 -6.75
CA GLN A 793 59.45 -4.23 -7.73
C GLN A 793 59.98 -4.12 -9.16
N MET A 794 60.83 -3.13 -9.45
CA MET A 794 61.48 -2.99 -10.76
C MET A 794 62.34 -4.21 -11.07
N GLU A 795 63.11 -4.70 -10.10
CA GLU A 795 63.92 -5.91 -10.26
C GLU A 795 63.03 -7.14 -10.53
N MET A 796 61.93 -7.34 -9.79
CA MET A 796 60.98 -8.42 -10.05
C MET A 796 60.29 -8.30 -11.41
N VAL A 797 59.98 -7.09 -11.87
CA VAL A 797 59.41 -6.84 -13.21
C VAL A 797 60.43 -7.16 -14.28
N ASP A 798 61.68 -6.75 -14.10
CA ASP A 798 62.78 -7.09 -15.00
C ASP A 798 63.03 -8.61 -15.02
N GLN A 799 62.93 -9.29 -13.87
CA GLN A 799 63.03 -10.74 -13.77
C GLN A 799 61.87 -11.45 -14.48
N LYS A 800 60.62 -11.03 -14.24
CA LYS A 800 59.44 -11.55 -14.95
C LYS A 800 59.51 -11.27 -16.46
N ARG A 801 60.09 -10.14 -16.88
CA ARG A 801 60.34 -9.80 -18.29
C ARG A 801 61.44 -10.65 -18.91
N LEU A 802 62.45 -11.06 -18.12
CA LEU A 802 63.49 -12.00 -18.54
C LEU A 802 62.96 -13.44 -18.69
N ASP A 803 61.96 -13.82 -17.88
CA ASP A 803 61.28 -15.12 -17.95
C ASP A 803 60.22 -15.22 -19.07
N ALA A 804 59.82 -14.08 -19.66
CA ALA A 804 58.95 -14.07 -20.82
C ALA A 804 59.71 -14.51 -22.09
N LYS A 805 59.02 -15.13 -23.07
CA LYS A 805 59.55 -15.60 -24.37
C LYS A 805 60.40 -14.58 -25.18
N CYS A 806 60.51 -13.33 -24.75
CA CYS A 806 61.33 -12.28 -25.33
C CYS A 806 62.84 -12.37 -24.99
N SER A 807 63.30 -13.29 -24.13
CA SER A 807 64.74 -13.45 -23.83
C SER A 807 65.57 -13.77 -25.09
N TYR A 808 65.00 -14.50 -26.06
CA TYR A 808 65.64 -14.80 -27.35
C TYR A 808 65.96 -13.53 -28.14
N LYS A 809 64.98 -12.62 -28.31
CA LYS A 809 65.17 -11.34 -29.01
C LYS A 809 66.25 -10.47 -28.34
N ARG A 810 66.34 -10.52 -27.01
CA ARG A 810 67.32 -9.77 -26.20
C ARG A 810 68.76 -10.30 -26.33
N PHE A 811 68.93 -11.58 -26.62
CA PHE A 811 70.23 -12.18 -26.95
C PHE A 811 70.58 -12.07 -28.45
N GLY A 812 69.73 -11.42 -29.26
CA GLY A 812 69.85 -11.37 -30.72
C GLY A 812 69.64 -12.75 -31.36
N LEU A 813 68.83 -13.59 -30.74
CA LEU A 813 68.53 -14.95 -31.18
C LEU A 813 67.09 -15.02 -31.72
N GLU A 814 66.90 -15.84 -32.74
CA GLU A 814 65.55 -16.18 -33.22
C GLU A 814 64.80 -16.98 -32.15
N MET A 815 63.46 -16.81 -32.09
CA MET A 815 62.65 -17.68 -31.23
C MET A 815 62.89 -19.12 -31.69
N ASP A 816 63.21 -20.00 -30.73
CA ASP A 816 63.56 -21.42 -30.91
C ASP A 816 65.06 -21.73 -31.17
N ALA A 817 65.96 -20.77 -30.94
CA ALA A 817 67.40 -21.04 -30.99
C ALA A 817 67.79 -22.22 -30.06
N PRO A 818 68.48 -23.26 -30.56
CA PRO A 818 68.77 -24.45 -29.79
C PRO A 818 69.60 -24.12 -28.55
N GLY A 819 69.39 -24.86 -27.46
CA GLY A 819 69.97 -24.52 -26.14
C GLY A 819 71.48 -24.29 -26.12
N ARG A 820 72.22 -24.83 -27.10
CA ARG A 820 73.66 -24.61 -27.30
C ARG A 820 73.99 -23.17 -27.71
N GLU A 821 73.18 -22.54 -28.55
CA GLU A 821 73.35 -21.14 -28.98
C GLU A 821 72.96 -20.16 -27.88
N LEU A 822 71.85 -20.45 -27.20
CA LEU A 822 71.41 -19.72 -26.02
C LEU A 822 72.49 -19.71 -24.94
N TYR A 823 73.07 -20.87 -24.61
CA TYR A 823 74.16 -20.98 -23.63
C TYR A 823 75.41 -20.22 -24.05
N LYS A 824 75.75 -20.22 -25.35
CA LYS A 824 76.95 -19.55 -25.86
C LYS A 824 76.82 -18.04 -25.78
N LYS A 825 75.64 -17.48 -26.10
CA LYS A 825 75.35 -16.05 -25.96
C LYS A 825 75.17 -15.61 -24.51
N ALA A 826 74.47 -16.40 -23.69
CA ALA A 826 74.37 -16.14 -22.26
C ALA A 826 75.76 -16.14 -21.60
N ALA A 827 76.59 -17.14 -21.88
CA ALA A 827 77.96 -17.21 -21.37
C ALA A 827 78.83 -16.03 -21.84
N SER A 828 78.64 -15.54 -23.08
CA SER A 828 79.31 -14.35 -23.59
C SER A 828 78.95 -13.08 -22.81
N VAL A 829 77.66 -12.89 -22.52
CA VAL A 829 77.17 -11.72 -21.77
C VAL A 829 77.58 -11.78 -20.30
N VAL A 830 77.59 -12.97 -19.71
CA VAL A 830 78.04 -13.18 -18.33
C VAL A 830 79.55 -12.94 -18.20
N ARG A 831 80.35 -13.37 -19.19
CA ARG A 831 81.80 -13.09 -19.24
C ARG A 831 82.10 -11.60 -19.43
N SER A 832 81.35 -10.89 -20.28
CA SER A 832 81.55 -9.45 -20.47
C SER A 832 81.22 -8.63 -19.21
N ARG A 833 80.47 -9.22 -18.26
CA ARG A 833 80.16 -8.61 -16.96
C ARG A 833 81.08 -9.08 -15.82
N GLY A 834 82.19 -9.75 -16.13
CA GLY A 834 83.20 -10.14 -15.14
C GLY A 834 82.81 -11.30 -14.21
N MET A 835 81.72 -12.02 -14.52
CA MET A 835 81.24 -13.13 -13.69
C MET A 835 81.79 -14.47 -14.18
N ASN A 836 82.23 -15.34 -13.25
CA ASN A 836 82.81 -16.64 -13.56
C ASN A 836 81.74 -17.76 -13.56
N MET A 837 81.45 -18.34 -14.73
CA MET A 837 80.54 -19.48 -14.87
C MET A 837 81.28 -20.82 -14.71
N SER A 838 81.47 -21.28 -13.47
CA SER A 838 81.83 -22.67 -13.14
C SER A 838 81.45 -22.93 -11.68
N PRO A 839 80.52 -23.89 -11.38
CA PRO A 839 80.46 -25.24 -11.93
C PRO A 839 79.04 -25.67 -12.37
N PHE A 840 78.69 -25.51 -13.64
CA PHE A 840 77.48 -26.17 -14.22
C PHE A 840 77.83 -26.96 -15.48
N ARG A 841 79.00 -27.63 -15.48
CA ARG A 841 79.50 -28.33 -16.67
C ARG A 841 78.95 -29.75 -16.86
N ARG A 842 78.02 -30.24 -16.03
CA ARG A 842 77.27 -31.48 -16.26
C ARG A 842 76.11 -31.57 -15.27
N VAL A 843 74.90 -31.25 -15.71
CA VAL A 843 73.68 -31.79 -15.09
C VAL A 843 72.80 -32.24 -16.26
N ASP A 844 72.73 -33.55 -16.45
CA ASP A 844 71.82 -34.20 -17.38
C ASP A 844 70.37 -33.93 -16.97
N ASN A 845 69.48 -33.81 -17.98
CA ASN A 845 68.08 -33.37 -17.89
C ASN A 845 67.14 -34.25 -17.04
N GLU A 846 67.62 -35.22 -16.27
CA GLU A 846 66.78 -36.11 -15.43
C GLU A 846 66.72 -35.72 -13.95
N ARG A 847 67.34 -34.61 -13.53
CA ARG A 847 67.27 -34.13 -12.13
C ARG A 847 66.53 -32.81 -11.91
N LEU A 848 65.86 -32.27 -12.93
CA LEU A 848 64.97 -31.10 -12.80
C LEU A 848 63.52 -31.45 -12.41
N GLN A 849 63.19 -32.74 -12.26
CA GLN A 849 61.87 -33.21 -11.79
C GLN A 849 61.84 -33.68 -10.33
N LYS A 850 62.97 -33.67 -9.61
CA LYS A 850 63.04 -34.09 -8.19
C LYS A 850 63.41 -32.97 -7.21
N LEU A 851 63.38 -31.71 -7.64
CA LEU A 851 63.48 -30.54 -6.75
C LEU A 851 62.18 -29.71 -6.66
N THR A 852 61.10 -30.17 -7.29
CA THR A 852 59.73 -29.62 -7.17
C THR A 852 58.85 -30.42 -6.20
N GLN A 853 59.41 -31.40 -5.48
CA GLN A 853 58.66 -32.29 -4.56
C GLN A 853 59.26 -32.38 -3.14
N ALA A 854 59.88 -31.30 -2.66
CA ALA A 854 60.35 -31.19 -1.27
C ALA A 854 60.18 -29.77 -0.71
N SER A 855 58.92 -29.31 -0.64
CA SER A 855 58.50 -28.15 0.17
C SER A 855 57.01 -28.21 0.52
N ILE A 856 56.49 -29.43 0.76
CA ILE A 856 55.22 -29.66 1.46
C ILE A 856 55.55 -30.48 2.71
N LEU A 857 55.85 -29.78 3.81
CA LEU A 857 55.61 -30.29 5.16
C LEU A 857 55.06 -29.16 6.03
N SER A 858 53.81 -29.37 6.43
CA SER A 858 53.04 -28.65 7.43
C SER A 858 53.73 -28.65 8.80
N PRO A 859 53.41 -27.66 9.65
CA PRO A 859 53.07 -27.98 11.03
C PRO A 859 51.64 -27.54 11.36
N ARG A 860 50.81 -28.52 11.74
CA ARG A 860 49.57 -28.36 12.52
C ARG A 860 49.93 -28.40 14.01
N SER A 861 49.56 -27.38 14.78
CA SER A 861 49.12 -27.41 16.20
C SER A 861 49.42 -26.06 16.86
N ARG A 862 48.66 -25.47 17.79
CA ARG A 862 47.31 -25.59 18.39
C ARG A 862 47.28 -24.48 19.47
N ILE A 863 46.08 -23.97 19.82
CA ILE A 863 45.75 -23.22 21.08
C ILE A 863 46.17 -21.72 21.03
N GLN A 864 45.37 -20.69 21.36
CA GLN A 864 44.37 -20.53 22.43
C GLN A 864 43.33 -19.41 22.12
N LYS A 865 42.09 -19.62 22.56
CA LYS A 865 41.08 -18.59 22.83
C LYS A 865 41.34 -17.99 24.23
N GLN A 866 41.40 -16.67 24.31
CA GLN A 866 41.10 -15.72 25.42
C GLN A 866 41.33 -14.34 24.77
N GLY A 867 40.52 -13.28 24.88
CA GLY A 867 39.53 -12.84 25.84
C GLY A 867 39.80 -11.33 26.07
N ASN A 868 38.83 -10.48 25.73
CA ASN A 868 38.67 -9.05 26.07
C ASN A 868 39.70 -7.98 25.64
N GLY A 869 39.14 -6.88 25.15
CA GLY A 869 39.75 -5.62 24.74
C GLY A 869 38.80 -4.86 23.84
#